data_AF-A0ABC9KRD1-F1
#
_entry.id   AF-A0ABC9KRD1-F1
#
_cell.length_a   1.000
_cell.length_b   1.000
_cell.length_c   1.000
_cell.angle_alpha   90.00
_cell.angle_beta   90.00
_cell.angle_gamma   90.00
#
_symmetry.space_group_name_H-M   'P 1'
#
loop_
_entity.id
_entity.type
_entity.pdbx_description
1 polymer ?
#
loop_
_entity_poly.entity_id
_entity_poly.type
_entity_poly.pdbx_seq_one_letter_code
_entity_poly.pdbx_strand_id
1 'polypeptide(L)'
;MAIYHLSMKIISRKNGYSAVASAAYRSGSVIPDDRTGLIHDYTRKRGVDDAVILTPANAPSWCGDRSVLWNAVEKAEQRRNSQLAREIELAIPREISREAARETVLAFVRENFVSRGMIADVAFHHMDRTNPHAHIMLTTRAVGETGFAGKVRDWNDRALAETWRASWADHANRALANAGYQEEIDHRSYERQGLEKAPGLHLGKAACAMEKRGMETERGEQNRLINSLNLEIQVSRTQLALRTVQEAQRKRELSDAARRAAEALNLTIPAANASADTLREFIATLPQECGNAWEMTPEFLAMSGKVNDIEREGNALLKEQAILEKEMTGLKKARPVASLLSEIPLMTWAEPEYRKRQLRFWKLGKQIESLRRTYRAVKERDIPARRQAFETQWNTWIAPGMAELKEKLSAREAERRREEAEAEARRKEQEHEARLKRHDNHRLSRETALVGVITELGRAREPGTGRITRYMMLSNRAGEFTVWGDELAHYPQSVHDPVNVYLSPGGAVMVSDIREGMPESHETMARPERVRMYSGATVRHVLEQMRQGWPSYGFPALPHHWPDNFYFSDDRRPVASPLPSAHRVDITADAVPEQLMPVVFSREGNSRTLNLLLCKGPEEMLVGFVRREGGFCPVLVLPSPDYSHLIVSTITENGVCLAGYGEAINHDEDTPYPPEPHLMQFRLKGHHDRLLAAVHKPEEMPDYLFRQLGFNQTWHEWKRDEQHRQQQRRPGHFRGMSM
;
A
#
# COMPACT_ATOMS: atom_id res chain seq x y z
N MET A 1 -16.34 -8.19 -28.62
CA MET A 1 -15.54 -9.10 -27.82
C MET A 1 -16.43 -10.24 -27.44
N ALA A 2 -15.94 -11.45 -27.67
CA ALA A 2 -16.64 -12.68 -27.35
C ALA A 2 -17.00 -12.68 -25.85
N ILE A 3 -18.25 -13.00 -25.55
CA ILE A 3 -18.75 -13.13 -24.18
C ILE A 3 -19.15 -14.58 -23.95
N TYR A 4 -18.79 -15.13 -22.79
CA TYR A 4 -19.27 -16.44 -22.41
C TYR A 4 -20.71 -16.35 -21.89
N HIS A 5 -21.64 -17.05 -22.54
CA HIS A 5 -22.95 -17.34 -21.98
C HIS A 5 -23.36 -18.77 -22.33
N LEU A 6 -23.76 -19.52 -21.31
CA LEU A 6 -24.49 -20.77 -21.45
C LEU A 6 -25.44 -20.89 -20.27
N SER A 7 -26.72 -21.04 -20.53
CA SER A 7 -27.75 -21.29 -19.52
C SER A 7 -28.50 -22.58 -19.83
N MET A 8 -28.93 -23.27 -18.78
CA MET A 8 -29.69 -24.52 -18.89
C MET A 8 -30.98 -24.39 -18.12
N LYS A 9 -32.10 -24.77 -18.74
CA LYS A 9 -33.44 -24.67 -18.15
C LYS A 9 -34.21 -25.96 -18.45
N ILE A 10 -35.16 -26.29 -17.59
CA ILE A 10 -36.08 -27.41 -17.85
C ILE A 10 -37.42 -26.85 -18.32
N ILE A 11 -37.87 -27.32 -19.48
CA ILE A 11 -39.21 -27.07 -20.00
C ILE A 11 -40.15 -28.04 -19.30
N SER A 12 -40.97 -27.52 -18.40
CA SER A 12 -41.84 -28.29 -17.51
C SER A 12 -43.29 -27.92 -17.71
N ARG A 13 -44.15 -28.94 -17.79
CA ARG A 13 -45.59 -28.78 -17.86
C ARG A 13 -46.17 -28.10 -16.62
N LYS A 14 -45.57 -28.30 -15.44
CA LYS A 14 -45.99 -27.65 -14.18
C LYS A 14 -45.94 -26.12 -14.28
N ASN A 15 -45.00 -25.59 -15.06
CA ASN A 15 -44.80 -24.15 -15.22
C ASN A 15 -45.59 -23.59 -16.43
N GLY A 16 -46.52 -24.37 -16.99
CA GLY A 16 -47.35 -23.97 -18.12
C GLY A 16 -46.67 -24.06 -19.49
N TYR A 17 -45.48 -24.65 -19.58
CA TYR A 17 -44.79 -24.81 -20.87
C TYR A 17 -45.26 -26.05 -21.65
N SER A 18 -45.29 -25.93 -22.98
CA SER A 18 -45.43 -27.03 -23.95
C SER A 18 -44.14 -27.19 -24.74
N ALA A 19 -43.72 -28.44 -24.99
CA ALA A 19 -42.57 -28.74 -25.83
C ALA A 19 -42.83 -28.37 -27.29
N VAL A 20 -44.07 -28.58 -27.76
CA VAL A 20 -44.50 -28.21 -29.12
C VAL A 20 -44.47 -26.70 -29.31
N ALA A 21 -45.10 -25.95 -28.40
CA ALA A 21 -45.07 -24.49 -28.41
C ALA A 21 -43.64 -23.95 -28.37
N SER A 22 -42.80 -24.59 -27.55
CA SER A 22 -41.40 -24.23 -27.37
C SER A 22 -40.57 -24.45 -28.63
N ALA A 23 -40.74 -25.58 -29.29
CA ALA A 23 -40.06 -25.89 -30.55
C ALA A 23 -40.49 -24.92 -31.64
N ALA A 24 -41.80 -24.74 -31.85
CA ALA A 24 -42.36 -23.83 -32.83
C ALA A 24 -41.85 -22.39 -32.65
N TYR A 25 -41.81 -21.90 -31.40
CA TYR A 25 -41.30 -20.57 -31.08
C TYR A 25 -39.83 -20.39 -31.42
N ARG A 26 -38.99 -21.42 -31.25
CA ARG A 26 -37.54 -21.32 -31.47
C ARG A 26 -37.19 -21.50 -32.95
N SER A 27 -37.84 -22.41 -33.65
CA SER A 27 -37.63 -22.60 -35.10
C SER A 27 -38.39 -21.60 -35.97
N GLY A 28 -39.30 -20.80 -35.41
CA GLY A 28 -40.13 -19.88 -36.20
C GLY A 28 -41.08 -20.62 -37.14
N SER A 29 -41.56 -21.79 -36.74
CA SER A 29 -42.41 -22.66 -37.56
C SER A 29 -43.86 -22.70 -37.07
N VAL A 30 -44.73 -23.33 -37.86
CA VAL A 30 -46.09 -23.71 -37.45
C VAL A 30 -46.07 -25.15 -36.99
N ILE A 31 -46.49 -25.43 -35.76
CA ILE A 31 -46.61 -26.80 -35.26
C ILE A 31 -47.96 -26.97 -34.54
N PRO A 32 -48.82 -27.91 -34.97
CA PRO A 32 -50.01 -28.29 -34.23
C PRO A 32 -49.64 -29.11 -32.98
N ASP A 33 -50.26 -28.81 -31.84
CA ASP A 33 -50.13 -29.56 -30.58
C ASP A 33 -51.30 -30.55 -30.48
N ASP A 34 -51.02 -31.83 -30.73
CA ASP A 34 -52.02 -32.91 -30.78
C ASP A 34 -52.73 -33.11 -29.43
N ARG A 35 -52.08 -32.72 -28.32
CA ARG A 35 -52.61 -32.88 -26.96
C ARG A 35 -53.63 -31.80 -26.62
N THR A 36 -53.43 -30.57 -27.09
CA THR A 36 -54.28 -29.42 -26.77
C THR A 36 -55.21 -29.01 -27.92
N GLY A 37 -54.94 -29.46 -29.14
CA GLY A 37 -55.62 -29.00 -30.36
C GLY A 37 -55.23 -27.59 -30.79
N LEU A 38 -54.28 -26.94 -30.11
CA LEU A 38 -53.81 -25.61 -30.46
C LEU A 38 -52.81 -25.65 -31.61
N ILE A 39 -52.83 -24.63 -32.47
CA ILE A 39 -51.83 -24.43 -33.51
C ILE A 39 -50.89 -23.32 -33.05
N HIS A 40 -49.62 -23.66 -32.87
CA HIS A 40 -48.57 -22.70 -32.52
C HIS A 40 -47.90 -22.17 -33.79
N ASP A 41 -48.35 -21.01 -34.27
CA ASP A 41 -47.78 -20.32 -35.44
C ASP A 41 -46.83 -19.20 -35.01
N TYR A 42 -45.54 -19.41 -35.25
CA TYR A 42 -44.49 -18.42 -35.02
C TYR A 42 -43.74 -18.02 -36.30
N THR A 43 -44.34 -18.19 -37.48
CA THR A 43 -43.74 -17.81 -38.77
C THR A 43 -43.41 -16.32 -38.89
N ARG A 44 -44.12 -15.47 -38.13
CA ARG A 44 -43.87 -14.02 -38.07
C ARG A 44 -42.67 -13.66 -37.19
N LYS A 45 -42.06 -14.62 -36.50
CA LYS A 45 -40.89 -14.37 -35.64
C LYS A 45 -39.68 -14.02 -36.50
N ARG A 46 -39.05 -12.89 -36.19
CA ARG A 46 -37.85 -12.43 -36.89
C ARG A 46 -36.59 -12.88 -36.16
N GLY A 47 -35.52 -13.08 -36.93
CA GLY A 47 -34.20 -13.37 -36.40
C GLY A 47 -33.91 -14.83 -36.09
N VAL A 48 -34.66 -15.75 -36.69
CA VAL A 48 -34.29 -17.18 -36.78
C VAL A 48 -33.52 -17.35 -38.09
N ASP A 49 -32.28 -17.82 -38.00
CA ASP A 49 -31.34 -17.94 -39.12
C ASP A 49 -31.31 -19.34 -39.73
N ASP A 50 -31.39 -20.36 -38.88
CA ASP A 50 -31.42 -21.78 -39.26
C ASP A 50 -32.02 -22.60 -38.10
N ALA A 51 -32.60 -23.77 -38.41
CA ALA A 51 -33.06 -24.71 -37.41
C ALA A 51 -32.91 -26.17 -37.88
N VAL A 52 -32.17 -26.97 -37.12
CA VAL A 52 -31.79 -28.35 -37.48
C VAL A 52 -31.96 -29.29 -36.30
N ILE A 53 -32.41 -30.52 -36.57
CA ILE A 53 -32.46 -31.60 -35.57
C ILE A 53 -31.27 -32.53 -35.80
N LEU A 54 -30.54 -32.83 -34.73
CA LEU A 54 -29.50 -33.86 -34.71
C LEU A 54 -30.00 -35.04 -33.90
N THR A 55 -29.95 -36.22 -34.52
CA THR A 55 -30.38 -37.47 -33.92
C THR A 55 -29.21 -38.43 -33.74
N PRO A 56 -29.24 -39.29 -32.72
CA PRO A 56 -28.34 -40.44 -32.64
C PRO A 56 -28.45 -41.32 -33.89
N ALA A 57 -27.38 -42.04 -34.25
CA ALA A 57 -27.34 -42.85 -35.48
C ALA A 57 -28.41 -43.97 -35.50
N ASN A 58 -28.82 -44.46 -34.33
CA ASN A 58 -29.83 -45.50 -34.15
C ASN A 58 -31.25 -44.93 -33.94
N ALA A 59 -31.46 -43.62 -34.12
CA ALA A 59 -32.78 -43.02 -33.96
C ALA A 59 -33.66 -43.28 -35.19
N PRO A 60 -34.97 -43.54 -35.01
CA PRO A 60 -35.92 -43.65 -36.11
C PRO A 60 -35.96 -42.40 -36.99
N SER A 61 -36.22 -42.56 -38.28
CA SER A 61 -36.29 -41.44 -39.24
C SER A 61 -37.31 -40.37 -38.86
N TRP A 62 -38.43 -40.75 -38.20
CA TRP A 62 -39.45 -39.80 -37.75
C TRP A 62 -38.93 -38.79 -36.72
N CYS A 63 -37.85 -39.11 -36.00
CA CYS A 63 -37.22 -38.20 -35.04
C CYS A 63 -36.62 -36.95 -35.71
N GLY A 64 -36.37 -36.99 -37.04
CA GLY A 64 -35.91 -35.85 -37.81
C GLY A 64 -37.01 -34.82 -38.13
N ASP A 65 -38.29 -35.18 -37.96
CA ASP A 65 -39.40 -34.24 -38.12
C ASP A 65 -39.74 -33.56 -36.79
N ARG A 66 -39.66 -32.23 -36.77
CA ARG A 66 -39.85 -31.43 -35.55
C ARG A 66 -41.26 -31.53 -34.99
N SER A 67 -42.28 -31.55 -35.85
CA SER A 67 -43.68 -31.64 -35.43
C SER A 67 -43.95 -33.00 -34.79
N VAL A 68 -43.52 -34.07 -35.46
CA VAL A 68 -43.69 -35.44 -34.99
C VAL A 68 -42.89 -35.68 -33.71
N LEU A 69 -41.63 -35.23 -33.64
CA LEU A 69 -40.76 -35.41 -32.48
C LEU A 69 -41.37 -34.82 -31.20
N TRP A 70 -41.74 -33.54 -31.23
CA TRP A 70 -42.17 -32.86 -30.00
C TRP A 70 -43.59 -33.25 -29.57
N ASN A 71 -44.48 -33.62 -30.51
CA ASN A 71 -45.75 -34.26 -30.17
C ASN A 71 -45.54 -35.66 -29.56
N ALA A 72 -44.58 -36.44 -30.06
CA ALA A 72 -44.23 -37.73 -29.45
C ALA A 72 -43.68 -37.55 -28.02
N VAL A 73 -42.89 -36.51 -27.74
CA VAL A 73 -42.45 -36.15 -26.37
C VAL A 73 -43.64 -35.81 -25.47
N GLU A 74 -44.55 -34.94 -25.94
CA GLU A 74 -45.76 -34.57 -25.17
C GLU A 74 -46.62 -35.80 -24.83
N LYS A 75 -46.77 -36.73 -25.78
CA LYS A 75 -47.51 -37.98 -25.61
C LYS A 75 -46.82 -38.96 -24.65
N ALA A 76 -45.49 -39.07 -24.71
CA ALA A 76 -44.71 -39.96 -23.84
C ALA A 76 -44.72 -39.51 -22.37
N GLU A 77 -44.95 -38.22 -22.12
CA GLU A 77 -44.99 -37.63 -20.78
C GLU A 77 -46.44 -37.46 -20.29
N GLN A 78 -46.92 -38.38 -19.45
CA GLN A 78 -48.34 -38.44 -19.07
C GLN A 78 -48.71 -37.64 -17.79
N ARG A 79 -47.74 -37.09 -17.06
CA ARG A 79 -47.99 -36.44 -15.76
C ARG A 79 -48.12 -34.92 -15.89
N ARG A 80 -48.96 -34.30 -15.06
CA ARG A 80 -49.13 -32.83 -15.03
C ARG A 80 -47.84 -32.06 -14.71
N ASN A 81 -46.90 -32.70 -14.01
CA ASN A 81 -45.61 -32.13 -13.61
C ASN A 81 -44.42 -32.70 -14.40
N SER A 82 -44.67 -33.31 -15.56
CA SER A 82 -43.61 -33.86 -16.40
C SER A 82 -42.63 -32.77 -16.87
N GLN A 83 -41.34 -33.12 -16.82
CA GLN A 83 -40.27 -32.42 -17.50
C GLN A 83 -40.24 -32.93 -18.94
N LEU A 84 -40.46 -32.03 -19.90
CA LEU A 84 -40.70 -32.37 -21.29
C LEU A 84 -39.38 -32.35 -22.07
N ALA A 85 -38.63 -31.26 -21.93
CA ALA A 85 -37.35 -31.06 -22.59
C ALA A 85 -36.38 -30.31 -21.67
N ARG A 86 -35.09 -30.41 -21.97
CA ARG A 86 -34.07 -29.48 -21.45
C ARG A 86 -33.75 -28.47 -22.53
N GLU A 87 -33.66 -27.21 -22.15
CA GLU A 87 -33.15 -26.16 -23.02
C GLU A 87 -31.73 -25.80 -22.60
N ILE A 88 -30.86 -25.68 -23.58
CA ILE A 88 -29.56 -25.02 -23.46
C ILE A 88 -29.58 -23.80 -24.36
N GLU A 89 -29.27 -22.64 -23.80
CA GLU A 89 -29.15 -21.38 -24.51
C GLU A 89 -27.71 -20.93 -24.40
N LEU A 90 -27.01 -20.79 -25.52
CA LEU A 90 -25.61 -20.37 -25.55
C LEU A 90 -25.41 -19.15 -26.45
N ALA A 91 -24.50 -18.26 -26.07
CA ALA A 91 -24.06 -17.16 -26.93
C ALA A 91 -22.95 -17.65 -27.85
N ILE A 92 -22.99 -17.20 -29.10
CA ILE A 92 -22.03 -17.53 -30.15
C ILE A 92 -21.12 -16.30 -30.35
N PRO A 93 -19.77 -16.48 -30.40
CA PRO A 93 -18.88 -15.37 -30.72
C PRO A 93 -19.24 -14.76 -32.06
N ARG A 94 -19.33 -13.42 -32.13
CA ARG A 94 -19.66 -12.70 -33.38
C ARG A 94 -18.46 -12.54 -34.31
N GLU A 95 -17.27 -12.80 -33.76
CA GLU A 95 -15.98 -12.68 -34.41
C GLU A 95 -15.69 -13.83 -35.40
N ILE A 96 -16.41 -14.96 -35.29
CA ILE A 96 -16.29 -16.11 -36.20
C ILE A 96 -17.35 -16.05 -37.32
N SER A 97 -17.03 -16.61 -38.49
CA SER A 97 -17.96 -16.62 -39.63
C SER A 97 -19.24 -17.40 -39.33
N ARG A 98 -20.33 -17.10 -40.04
CA ARG A 98 -21.63 -17.76 -39.83
C ARG A 98 -21.53 -19.28 -39.99
N GLU A 99 -20.78 -19.75 -40.98
CA GLU A 99 -20.56 -21.16 -41.27
C GLU A 99 -19.76 -21.83 -40.15
N ALA A 100 -18.66 -21.20 -39.71
CA ALA A 100 -17.84 -21.70 -38.62
C ALA A 100 -18.61 -21.73 -37.29
N ALA A 101 -19.39 -20.69 -37.02
CA ALA A 101 -20.27 -20.60 -35.86
C ALA A 101 -21.30 -21.73 -35.83
N ARG A 102 -21.97 -21.95 -36.96
CA ARG A 102 -22.93 -23.05 -37.11
C ARG A 102 -22.24 -24.38 -36.82
N GLU A 103 -21.13 -24.67 -37.48
CA GLU A 103 -20.44 -25.96 -37.29
C GLU A 103 -19.90 -26.13 -35.86
N THR A 104 -19.41 -25.07 -35.24
CA THR A 104 -18.92 -25.10 -33.84
C THR A 104 -20.03 -25.52 -32.88
N VAL A 105 -21.23 -24.95 -33.01
CA VAL A 105 -22.39 -25.34 -32.18
C VAL A 105 -22.81 -26.78 -32.47
N LEU A 106 -22.84 -27.19 -33.74
CA LEU A 106 -23.21 -28.56 -34.10
C LEU A 106 -22.19 -29.57 -33.58
N ALA A 107 -20.89 -29.28 -33.66
CA ALA A 107 -19.82 -30.11 -33.09
C ALA A 107 -19.99 -30.26 -31.58
N PHE A 108 -20.20 -29.14 -30.86
CA PHE A 108 -20.50 -29.14 -29.43
C PHE A 108 -21.73 -30.01 -29.10
N VAL A 109 -22.81 -29.89 -29.86
CA VAL A 109 -24.06 -30.64 -29.66
C VAL A 109 -23.86 -32.14 -29.92
N ARG A 110 -23.15 -32.50 -31.00
CA ARG A 110 -22.85 -33.90 -31.35
C ARG A 110 -22.03 -34.56 -30.24
N GLU A 111 -20.97 -33.90 -29.80
CA GLU A 111 -20.04 -34.42 -28.79
C GLU A 111 -20.71 -34.56 -27.42
N ASN A 112 -21.51 -33.58 -26.99
CA ASN A 112 -21.99 -33.53 -25.62
C ASN A 112 -23.37 -34.17 -25.40
N PHE A 113 -24.24 -34.19 -26.40
CA PHE A 113 -25.63 -34.62 -26.24
C PHE A 113 -25.97 -35.81 -27.13
N VAL A 114 -25.72 -35.70 -28.44
CA VAL A 114 -26.12 -36.75 -29.40
C VAL A 114 -25.34 -38.04 -29.18
N SER A 115 -24.03 -37.94 -28.90
CA SER A 115 -23.17 -39.08 -28.52
C SER A 115 -23.68 -39.86 -27.30
N ARG A 116 -24.45 -39.20 -26.43
CA ARG A 116 -25.03 -39.77 -25.22
C ARG A 116 -26.44 -40.32 -25.42
N GLY A 117 -26.99 -40.23 -26.64
CA GLY A 117 -28.31 -40.74 -26.99
C GLY A 117 -29.46 -39.73 -26.87
N MET A 118 -29.17 -38.45 -26.65
CA MET A 118 -30.18 -37.38 -26.71
C MET A 118 -30.46 -36.98 -28.16
N ILE A 119 -31.70 -36.60 -28.47
CA ILE A 119 -32.01 -35.83 -29.69
C ILE A 119 -31.89 -34.34 -29.34
N ALA A 120 -31.27 -33.58 -30.23
CA ALA A 120 -31.06 -32.15 -30.07
C ALA A 120 -31.71 -31.37 -31.22
N ASP A 121 -32.68 -30.52 -30.92
CA ASP A 121 -33.28 -29.56 -31.85
C ASP A 121 -32.63 -28.19 -31.64
N VAL A 122 -31.83 -27.76 -32.61
CA VAL A 122 -31.00 -26.56 -32.54
C VAL A 122 -31.60 -25.48 -33.42
N ALA A 123 -31.85 -24.30 -32.86
CA ALA A 123 -32.26 -23.10 -33.59
C ALA A 123 -31.24 -21.98 -33.39
N PHE A 124 -30.73 -21.44 -34.49
CA PHE A 124 -29.75 -20.36 -34.54
C PHE A 124 -30.45 -19.01 -34.70
N HIS A 125 -30.15 -18.06 -33.81
CA HIS A 125 -30.84 -16.77 -33.75
C HIS A 125 -29.83 -15.62 -33.85
N HIS A 126 -30.21 -14.61 -34.63
CA HIS A 126 -29.49 -13.35 -34.78
C HIS A 126 -28.00 -13.51 -35.15
N MET A 127 -27.68 -14.48 -36.02
CA MET A 127 -26.32 -14.80 -36.44
C MET A 127 -25.63 -13.63 -37.16
N ASP A 128 -26.41 -12.72 -37.73
CA ASP A 128 -25.97 -11.50 -38.42
C ASP A 128 -25.98 -10.23 -37.54
N ARG A 129 -26.36 -10.34 -36.25
CA ARG A 129 -26.53 -9.17 -35.36
C ARG A 129 -25.57 -9.17 -34.17
N THR A 130 -25.81 -8.21 -33.27
CA THR A 130 -24.99 -7.96 -32.07
C THR A 130 -25.06 -9.04 -30.99
N ASN A 131 -25.98 -10.01 -31.08
CA ASN A 131 -26.13 -11.08 -30.09
C ASN A 131 -26.47 -12.44 -30.74
N PRO A 132 -25.54 -13.04 -31.50
CA PRO A 132 -25.71 -14.39 -32.03
C PRO A 132 -25.86 -15.39 -30.89
N HIS A 133 -26.89 -16.24 -30.94
CA HIS A 133 -27.10 -17.28 -29.93
C HIS A 133 -27.82 -18.49 -30.52
N ALA A 134 -27.68 -19.64 -29.86
CA ALA A 134 -28.40 -20.85 -30.21
C ALA A 134 -29.28 -21.30 -29.06
N HIS A 135 -30.52 -21.70 -29.39
CA HIS A 135 -31.39 -22.47 -28.52
C HIS A 135 -31.28 -23.94 -28.90
N ILE A 136 -30.99 -24.81 -27.93
CA ILE A 136 -30.84 -26.25 -28.11
C ILE A 136 -31.86 -26.93 -27.20
N MET A 137 -32.91 -27.51 -27.78
CA MET A 137 -33.87 -28.32 -27.05
C MET A 137 -33.46 -29.79 -27.10
N LEU A 138 -33.26 -30.39 -25.93
CA LEU A 138 -32.82 -31.76 -25.74
C LEU A 138 -33.97 -32.61 -25.20
N THR A 139 -34.09 -33.84 -25.73
CA THR A 139 -35.00 -34.83 -25.15
C THR A 139 -34.52 -35.26 -23.76
N THR A 140 -35.47 -35.48 -22.85
CA THR A 140 -35.17 -35.97 -21.47
C THR A 140 -35.08 -37.49 -21.38
N ARG A 141 -35.29 -38.17 -22.52
CA ARG A 141 -35.20 -39.63 -22.69
C ARG A 141 -34.21 -39.93 -23.81
N ALA A 142 -33.49 -41.03 -23.64
CA ALA A 142 -32.71 -41.60 -24.73
C ALA A 142 -33.63 -42.13 -25.82
N VAL A 143 -33.15 -42.09 -27.06
CA VAL A 143 -33.82 -42.71 -28.20
C VAL A 143 -32.99 -43.87 -28.71
N GLY A 144 -33.65 -45.00 -28.93
CA GLY A 144 -33.10 -46.15 -29.64
C GLY A 144 -33.98 -46.51 -30.85
N GLU A 145 -33.72 -47.66 -31.47
CA GLU A 145 -34.35 -48.08 -32.74
C GLU A 145 -35.88 -48.14 -32.69
N THR A 146 -36.47 -48.37 -31.52
CA THR A 146 -37.91 -48.46 -31.31
C THR A 146 -38.54 -47.15 -30.80
N GLY A 147 -37.78 -46.06 -30.68
CA GLY A 147 -38.21 -44.77 -30.16
C GLY A 147 -37.71 -44.45 -28.75
N PHE A 148 -38.50 -43.72 -27.95
CA PHE A 148 -38.10 -43.26 -26.62
C PHE A 148 -37.93 -44.40 -25.61
N ALA A 149 -36.76 -44.45 -24.97
CA ALA A 149 -36.43 -45.36 -23.89
C ALA A 149 -36.77 -44.78 -22.49
N GLY A 150 -36.26 -45.44 -21.45
CA GLY A 150 -36.35 -44.97 -20.06
C GLY A 150 -35.70 -43.60 -19.85
N LYS A 151 -36.08 -42.92 -18.77
CA LYS A 151 -35.45 -41.65 -18.38
C LYS A 151 -34.04 -41.92 -17.86
N VAL A 152 -33.05 -41.25 -18.44
CA VAL A 152 -31.67 -41.30 -17.99
C VAL A 152 -31.46 -40.26 -16.89
N ARG A 153 -31.31 -40.71 -15.65
CA ARG A 153 -31.23 -39.80 -14.48
C ARG A 153 -29.90 -39.04 -14.44
N ASP A 154 -28.83 -39.68 -14.88
CA ASP A 154 -27.46 -39.13 -14.83
C ASP A 154 -27.34 -37.83 -15.61
N TRP A 155 -28.16 -37.62 -16.65
CA TRP A 155 -28.18 -36.38 -17.40
C TRP A 155 -28.59 -35.16 -16.56
N ASN A 156 -29.16 -35.33 -15.37
CA ASN A 156 -29.53 -34.23 -14.47
C ASN A 156 -28.45 -33.96 -13.39
N ASP A 157 -27.29 -34.61 -13.46
CA ASP A 157 -26.18 -34.33 -12.57
C ASP A 157 -25.64 -32.91 -12.78
N ARG A 158 -25.43 -32.19 -11.67
CA ARG A 158 -24.82 -30.85 -11.68
C ARG A 158 -23.37 -30.89 -12.18
N ALA A 159 -22.64 -31.99 -11.97
CA ALA A 159 -21.28 -32.13 -12.48
C ALA A 159 -21.23 -32.08 -14.01
N LEU A 160 -22.20 -32.71 -14.69
CA LEU A 160 -22.31 -32.66 -16.15
C LEU A 160 -22.60 -31.26 -16.67
N ALA A 161 -23.37 -30.46 -15.93
CA ALA A 161 -23.61 -29.07 -16.29
C ALA A 161 -22.30 -28.28 -16.37
N GLU A 162 -21.37 -28.50 -15.43
CA GLU A 162 -20.06 -27.87 -15.45
C GLU A 162 -19.21 -28.38 -16.63
N THR A 163 -19.24 -29.68 -16.92
CA THR A 163 -18.54 -30.25 -18.09
C THR A 163 -19.05 -29.67 -19.41
N TRP A 164 -20.36 -29.50 -19.58
CA TRP A 164 -20.91 -28.90 -20.81
C TRP A 164 -20.56 -27.43 -20.94
N ARG A 165 -20.48 -26.71 -19.82
CA ARG A 165 -20.02 -25.32 -19.80
C ARG A 165 -18.56 -25.20 -20.25
N ALA A 166 -17.69 -26.03 -19.68
CA ALA A 166 -16.28 -26.10 -20.07
C ALA A 166 -16.12 -26.47 -21.54
N SER A 167 -16.79 -27.54 -21.99
CA SER A 167 -16.73 -27.99 -23.38
C SER A 167 -17.19 -26.92 -24.37
N TRP A 168 -18.25 -26.15 -24.04
CA TRP A 168 -18.65 -25.02 -24.89
C TRP A 168 -17.55 -23.95 -25.00
N ALA A 169 -16.90 -23.59 -23.89
CA ALA A 169 -15.78 -22.65 -23.92
C ALA A 169 -14.66 -23.17 -24.83
N ASP A 170 -14.29 -24.45 -24.72
CA ASP A 170 -13.24 -25.06 -25.54
C ASP A 170 -13.58 -25.06 -27.04
N HIS A 171 -14.84 -25.40 -27.39
CA HIS A 171 -15.31 -25.33 -28.78
C HIS A 171 -15.25 -23.92 -29.34
N ALA A 172 -15.76 -22.93 -28.58
CA ALA A 172 -15.75 -21.54 -28.99
C ALA A 172 -14.32 -20.97 -29.10
N ASN A 173 -13.41 -21.29 -28.15
CA ASN A 173 -12.03 -20.82 -28.16
C ASN A 173 -11.23 -21.41 -29.33
N ARG A 174 -11.41 -22.69 -29.65
CA ARG A 174 -10.79 -23.29 -30.85
C ARG A 174 -11.28 -22.60 -32.12
N ALA A 175 -12.57 -22.27 -32.21
CA ALA A 175 -13.11 -21.55 -33.36
C ALA A 175 -12.55 -20.11 -33.46
N LEU A 176 -12.42 -19.41 -32.33
CA LEU A 176 -11.81 -18.08 -32.26
C LEU A 176 -10.33 -18.11 -32.69
N ALA A 177 -9.55 -19.06 -32.16
CA ALA A 177 -8.15 -19.24 -32.53
C ALA A 177 -7.98 -19.56 -34.02
N ASN A 178 -8.81 -20.44 -34.58
CA ASN A 178 -8.80 -20.76 -36.01
C ASN A 178 -9.18 -19.56 -36.89
N ALA A 179 -9.96 -18.62 -36.37
CA ALA A 179 -10.30 -17.35 -37.03
C ALA A 179 -9.24 -16.25 -36.80
N GLY A 180 -8.15 -16.55 -36.08
CA GLY A 180 -7.03 -15.63 -35.85
C GLY A 180 -7.15 -14.72 -34.62
N TYR A 181 -8.14 -14.96 -33.74
CA TYR A 181 -8.32 -14.20 -32.50
C TYR A 181 -7.51 -14.79 -31.36
N GLN A 182 -6.92 -13.92 -30.54
CA GLN A 182 -6.10 -14.30 -29.37
C GLN A 182 -6.90 -14.28 -28.07
N GLU A 183 -8.11 -13.71 -28.10
CA GLU A 183 -8.99 -13.63 -26.94
C GLU A 183 -9.75 -14.94 -26.72
N GLU A 184 -9.71 -15.43 -25.48
CA GLU A 184 -10.43 -16.63 -25.06
C GLU A 184 -11.62 -16.28 -24.15
N ILE A 185 -12.68 -17.07 -24.24
CA ILE A 185 -13.80 -17.07 -23.31
C ILE A 185 -13.62 -18.16 -22.26
N ASP A 186 -14.00 -17.87 -21.01
CA ASP A 186 -13.92 -18.84 -19.90
C ASP A 186 -15.31 -19.00 -19.27
N HIS A 187 -15.66 -20.26 -18.98
CA HIS A 187 -16.95 -20.67 -18.43
C HIS A 187 -17.09 -20.39 -16.93
N ARG A 188 -15.97 -20.21 -16.23
CA ARG A 188 -15.85 -19.95 -14.80
C ARG A 188 -16.15 -18.48 -14.51
N SER A 189 -16.60 -18.19 -13.28
CA SER A 189 -16.71 -16.80 -12.81
C SER A 189 -15.33 -16.13 -12.76
N TYR A 190 -15.29 -14.79 -12.82
CA TYR A 190 -14.03 -14.03 -12.65
C TYR A 190 -13.30 -14.44 -11.35
N GLU A 191 -14.03 -14.65 -10.27
CA GLU A 191 -13.50 -15.18 -9.00
C GLU A 191 -12.78 -16.53 -9.17
N ARG A 192 -13.39 -17.49 -9.86
CA ARG A 192 -12.80 -18.82 -10.12
C ARG A 192 -11.64 -18.79 -11.11
N GLN A 193 -11.47 -17.70 -11.84
CA GLN A 193 -10.31 -17.44 -12.71
C GLN A 193 -9.17 -16.75 -11.94
N GLY A 194 -9.41 -16.28 -10.70
CA GLY A 194 -8.46 -15.45 -9.96
C GLY A 194 -8.38 -14.01 -10.49
N LEU A 195 -9.39 -13.56 -11.22
CA LEU A 195 -9.47 -12.19 -11.73
C LEU A 195 -10.19 -11.30 -10.73
N GLU A 196 -9.52 -10.23 -10.30
CA GLU A 196 -10.10 -9.13 -9.51
C GLU A 196 -10.99 -8.26 -10.40
N LYS A 197 -12.12 -8.82 -10.84
CA LYS A 197 -13.09 -8.16 -11.71
C LYS A 197 -14.49 -8.39 -11.21
N ALA A 198 -15.23 -7.31 -10.96
CA ALA A 198 -16.62 -7.36 -10.57
C ALA A 198 -17.51 -7.70 -11.79
N PRO A 199 -18.42 -8.69 -11.68
CA PRO A 199 -19.36 -9.02 -12.76
C PRO A 199 -20.45 -7.94 -12.89
N GLY A 200 -20.86 -7.65 -14.12
CA GLY A 200 -21.97 -6.73 -14.40
C GLY A 200 -23.35 -7.33 -14.07
N LEU A 201 -24.34 -6.46 -13.89
CA LEU A 201 -25.74 -6.79 -13.66
C LEU A 201 -26.51 -7.02 -14.97
N HIS A 202 -27.43 -7.98 -14.96
CA HIS A 202 -28.29 -8.23 -16.12
C HIS A 202 -29.38 -7.15 -16.27
N LEU A 203 -29.25 -6.33 -17.32
CA LEU A 203 -30.17 -5.22 -17.65
C LEU A 203 -31.62 -5.68 -17.88
N GLY A 204 -31.83 -6.78 -18.60
CA GLY A 204 -33.15 -7.21 -19.07
C GLY A 204 -33.63 -6.46 -20.32
N LYS A 205 -34.67 -7.00 -20.99
CA LYS A 205 -35.11 -6.54 -22.33
C LYS A 205 -35.60 -5.09 -22.35
N ALA A 206 -36.41 -4.68 -21.37
CA ALA A 206 -36.97 -3.33 -21.31
C ALA A 206 -35.89 -2.27 -21.08
N ALA A 207 -34.99 -2.50 -20.12
CA ALA A 207 -33.87 -1.60 -19.85
C ALA A 207 -32.93 -1.49 -21.05
N CYS A 208 -32.59 -2.61 -21.70
CA CYS A 208 -31.76 -2.59 -22.91
C CYS A 208 -32.42 -1.79 -24.05
N ALA A 209 -33.74 -1.88 -24.23
CA ALA A 209 -34.46 -1.11 -25.23
C ALA A 209 -34.49 0.40 -24.92
N MET A 210 -34.57 0.78 -23.63
CA MET A 210 -34.49 2.17 -23.19
C MET A 210 -33.08 2.74 -23.42
N GLU A 211 -32.03 2.03 -22.99
CA GLU A 211 -30.63 2.43 -23.19
C GLU A 211 -30.29 2.59 -24.68
N LYS A 212 -30.78 1.69 -25.55
CA LYS A 212 -30.61 1.82 -27.02
C LYS A 212 -31.27 3.05 -27.63
N ARG A 213 -32.27 3.62 -26.95
CA ARG A 213 -32.93 4.88 -27.36
C ARG A 213 -32.29 6.11 -26.71
N GLY A 214 -31.16 5.94 -26.03
CA GLY A 214 -30.48 7.01 -25.30
C GLY A 214 -31.13 7.36 -23.95
N MET A 215 -32.06 6.54 -23.45
CA MET A 215 -32.66 6.72 -22.13
C MET A 215 -31.90 5.88 -21.11
N GLU A 216 -31.22 6.55 -20.21
CA GLU A 216 -30.47 5.89 -19.14
C GLU A 216 -31.40 5.18 -18.16
N THR A 217 -30.93 4.04 -17.68
CA THR A 217 -31.63 3.17 -16.74
C THR A 217 -30.74 2.92 -15.53
N GLU A 218 -31.34 2.77 -14.36
CA GLU A 218 -30.63 2.50 -13.11
C GLU A 218 -29.67 1.30 -13.23
N ARG A 219 -30.13 0.21 -13.86
CA ARG A 219 -29.28 -0.98 -14.11
C ARG A 219 -28.14 -0.71 -15.09
N GLY A 220 -28.33 0.21 -16.05
CA GLY A 220 -27.28 0.61 -16.99
C GLY A 220 -26.23 1.48 -16.32
N GLU A 221 -26.66 2.40 -15.46
CA GLU A 221 -25.78 3.22 -14.62
C GLU A 221 -24.91 2.35 -13.69
N GLN A 222 -25.52 1.35 -13.02
CA GLN A 222 -24.79 0.38 -12.21
C GLN A 222 -23.73 -0.39 -13.01
N ASN A 223 -24.03 -0.77 -14.25
CA ASN A 223 -23.04 -1.42 -15.12
C ASN A 223 -21.93 -0.48 -15.58
N ARG A 224 -22.24 0.80 -15.84
CA ARG A 224 -21.22 1.83 -16.14
C ARG A 224 -20.27 1.98 -14.96
N LEU A 225 -20.79 2.03 -13.73
CA LEU A 225 -19.98 2.09 -12.50
C LEU A 225 -19.09 0.85 -12.32
N ILE A 226 -19.65 -0.36 -12.45
CA ILE A 226 -18.89 -1.62 -12.34
C ILE A 226 -17.74 -1.65 -13.37
N ASN A 227 -17.99 -1.21 -14.61
CA ASN A 227 -16.95 -1.15 -15.64
C ASN A 227 -15.87 -0.11 -15.33
N SER A 228 -16.25 1.05 -14.77
CA SER A 228 -15.31 2.08 -14.33
C SER A 228 -14.38 1.56 -13.22
N LEU A 229 -14.94 0.89 -12.21
CA LEU A 229 -14.17 0.29 -11.11
C LEU A 229 -13.20 -0.79 -11.60
N ASN A 230 -13.65 -1.65 -12.51
CA ASN A 230 -12.80 -2.68 -13.10
C ASN A 230 -11.61 -2.07 -13.88
N LEU A 231 -11.82 -0.95 -14.57
CA LEU A 231 -10.77 -0.24 -15.29
C LEU A 231 -9.75 0.38 -14.31
N GLU A 232 -10.22 0.97 -13.22
CA GLU A 232 -9.38 1.56 -12.18
C GLU A 232 -8.47 0.53 -11.48
N ILE A 233 -9.00 -0.65 -11.17
CA ILE A 233 -8.23 -1.79 -10.64
C ILE A 233 -7.11 -2.18 -11.62
N GLN A 234 -7.43 -2.27 -12.92
CA GLN A 234 -6.47 -2.64 -13.95
C GLN A 234 -5.37 -1.58 -14.13
N VAL A 235 -5.74 -0.29 -14.15
CA VAL A 235 -4.79 0.82 -14.22
C VAL A 235 -3.85 0.80 -13.02
N SER A 236 -4.39 0.62 -11.81
CA SER A 236 -3.60 0.59 -10.57
C SER A 236 -2.57 -0.55 -10.58
N ARG A 237 -2.96 -1.75 -11.03
CA ARG A 237 -2.02 -2.89 -11.18
C ARG A 237 -0.91 -2.61 -12.19
N THR A 238 -1.27 -2.00 -13.32
CA THR A 238 -0.31 -1.67 -14.38
C THR A 238 0.71 -0.63 -13.88
N GLN A 239 0.25 0.35 -13.10
CA GLN A 239 1.12 1.34 -12.48
C GLN A 239 2.07 0.71 -11.46
N LEU A 240 1.60 -0.22 -10.63
CA LEU A 240 2.45 -0.96 -9.68
C LEU A 240 3.54 -1.77 -10.39
N ALA A 241 3.16 -2.52 -11.43
CA ALA A 241 4.12 -3.29 -12.22
C ALA A 241 5.17 -2.38 -12.88
N LEU A 242 4.76 -1.24 -13.45
CA LEU A 242 5.68 -0.27 -14.02
C LEU A 242 6.68 0.28 -12.98
N ARG A 243 6.20 0.59 -11.78
CA ARG A 243 7.07 1.05 -10.67
C ARG A 243 8.13 0.01 -10.34
N THR A 244 7.75 -1.27 -10.18
CA THR A 244 8.72 -2.33 -9.85
C THR A 244 9.83 -2.48 -10.89
N VAL A 245 9.51 -2.34 -12.18
CA VAL A 245 10.50 -2.40 -13.27
C VAL A 245 11.41 -1.18 -13.24
N GLN A 246 10.85 0.03 -13.04
CA GLN A 246 11.62 1.27 -12.92
C GLN A 246 12.61 1.21 -11.74
N GLU A 247 12.19 0.63 -10.61
CA GLU A 247 13.07 0.45 -9.45
C GLU A 247 14.25 -0.48 -9.73
N ALA A 248 14.02 -1.60 -10.43
CA ALA A 248 15.07 -2.54 -10.78
C ALA A 248 16.11 -1.91 -11.73
N GLN A 249 15.65 -1.13 -12.70
CA GLN A 249 16.53 -0.40 -13.62
C GLN A 249 17.36 0.67 -12.89
N ARG A 250 16.73 1.41 -11.96
CA ARG A 250 17.40 2.44 -11.16
C ARG A 250 18.48 1.87 -10.21
N LYS A 251 18.25 0.70 -9.61
CA LYS A 251 19.25 -0.01 -8.78
C LYS A 251 20.50 -0.40 -9.57
N ARG A 252 20.34 -0.76 -10.84
CA ARG A 252 21.45 -1.12 -11.73
C ARG A 252 22.33 0.09 -12.06
N GLU A 253 21.71 1.23 -12.38
CA GLU A 253 22.44 2.48 -12.66
C GLU A 253 23.23 3.01 -11.46
N LEU A 254 22.70 2.82 -10.23
CA LEU A 254 23.40 3.18 -8.99
C LEU A 254 24.67 2.33 -8.77
N SER A 255 24.70 1.07 -9.24
CA SER A 255 25.85 0.19 -9.06
C SER A 255 26.99 0.48 -10.05
N ASP A 256 26.66 0.84 -11.30
CA ASP A 256 27.64 1.00 -12.37
C ASP A 256 28.56 2.24 -12.22
N ALA A 257 28.07 3.33 -11.62
CA ALA A 257 28.90 4.52 -11.35
C ALA A 257 29.85 4.30 -10.17
N ALA A 258 29.35 3.75 -9.06
CA ALA A 258 30.17 3.35 -7.91
C ALA A 258 31.26 2.35 -8.33
N ARG A 259 30.95 1.48 -9.30
CA ARG A 259 31.89 0.49 -9.81
C ARG A 259 33.07 1.05 -10.58
N ARG A 260 32.82 2.00 -11.48
CA ARG A 260 33.89 2.68 -12.22
C ARG A 260 34.84 3.44 -11.29
N ALA A 261 34.32 4.06 -10.24
CA ALA A 261 35.12 4.74 -9.21
C ALA A 261 35.98 3.77 -8.39
N ALA A 262 35.41 2.63 -7.98
CA ALA A 262 36.10 1.61 -7.22
C ALA A 262 37.21 0.92 -8.02
N GLU A 263 36.95 0.56 -9.27
CA GLU A 263 37.93 -0.04 -10.18
C GLU A 263 39.15 0.89 -10.39
N ALA A 264 38.92 2.20 -10.53
CA ALA A 264 39.99 3.20 -10.69
C ALA A 264 40.92 3.30 -9.45
N LEU A 265 40.40 2.99 -8.27
CA LEU A 265 41.13 3.03 -6.99
C LEU A 265 41.55 1.63 -6.51
N ASN A 266 41.26 0.58 -7.29
CA ASN A 266 41.48 -0.82 -6.92
C ASN A 266 40.78 -1.22 -5.59
N LEU A 267 39.56 -0.71 -5.38
CA LEU A 267 38.72 -0.98 -4.21
C LEU A 267 37.63 -2.01 -4.55
N THR A 268 37.23 -2.81 -3.56
CA THR A 268 36.16 -3.82 -3.75
C THR A 268 34.79 -3.22 -3.43
N ILE A 269 33.83 -3.42 -4.32
CA ILE A 269 32.44 -2.96 -4.13
C ILE A 269 31.63 -4.08 -3.51
N PRO A 270 30.70 -3.77 -2.58
CA PRO A 270 29.64 -4.69 -2.16
C PRO A 270 28.85 -5.26 -3.35
N ALA A 271 28.27 -6.45 -3.20
CA ALA A 271 27.54 -7.15 -4.26
C ALA A 271 26.43 -6.31 -4.94
N ALA A 272 26.02 -6.68 -6.16
CA ALA A 272 25.05 -5.93 -6.96
C ALA A 272 23.66 -5.76 -6.32
N ASN A 273 23.37 -6.48 -5.23
CA ASN A 273 22.16 -6.39 -4.42
C ASN A 273 22.36 -5.66 -3.08
N ALA A 274 23.47 -4.92 -2.89
CA ALA A 274 23.73 -4.18 -1.67
C ALA A 274 22.63 -3.16 -1.37
N SER A 275 22.35 -2.94 -0.08
CA SER A 275 21.35 -1.97 0.35
C SER A 275 21.80 -0.54 0.08
N ALA A 276 20.84 0.40 0.05
CA ALA A 276 21.12 1.83 -0.09
C ALA A 276 22.09 2.34 0.99
N ASP A 277 22.01 1.78 2.20
CA ASP A 277 22.87 2.11 3.33
C ASP A 277 24.31 1.62 3.14
N THR A 278 24.49 0.39 2.64
CA THR A 278 25.82 -0.15 2.34
C THR A 278 26.50 0.64 1.22
N LEU A 279 25.74 1.07 0.20
CA LEU A 279 26.26 1.92 -0.86
C LEU A 279 26.60 3.33 -0.36
N ARG A 280 25.85 3.89 0.60
CA ARG A 280 26.18 5.17 1.25
C ARG A 280 27.51 5.12 1.96
N GLU A 281 27.72 4.11 2.79
CA GLU A 281 28.94 3.97 3.57
C GLU A 281 30.16 3.84 2.63
N PHE A 282 30.02 3.01 1.58
CA PHE A 282 31.04 2.91 0.54
C PHE A 282 31.31 4.26 -0.14
N ILE A 283 30.28 4.96 -0.59
CA ILE A 283 30.39 6.29 -1.21
C ILE A 283 31.08 7.31 -0.28
N ALA A 284 30.78 7.26 1.02
CA ALA A 284 31.38 8.15 2.01
C ALA A 284 32.88 7.87 2.25
N THR A 285 33.33 6.63 2.03
CA THR A 285 34.75 6.25 2.14
C THR A 285 35.60 6.64 0.93
N LEU A 286 34.97 6.98 -0.19
CA LEU A 286 35.70 7.40 -1.39
C LEU A 286 36.31 8.81 -1.19
N PRO A 287 37.57 9.03 -1.60
CA PRO A 287 38.20 10.35 -1.47
C PRO A 287 37.43 11.42 -2.22
N GLN A 288 37.16 12.55 -1.55
CA GLN A 288 36.39 13.65 -2.13
C GLN A 288 37.22 14.55 -3.05
N GLU A 289 38.53 14.58 -2.84
CA GLU A 289 39.48 15.39 -3.61
C GLU A 289 40.36 14.50 -4.48
N CYS A 290 40.61 14.94 -5.71
CA CYS A 290 41.43 14.19 -6.67
C CYS A 290 42.86 13.95 -6.17
N GLY A 291 43.41 14.87 -5.36
CA GLY A 291 44.74 14.72 -4.77
C GLY A 291 44.82 13.51 -3.85
N ASN A 292 43.87 13.40 -2.92
CA ASN A 292 43.78 12.27 -1.99
C ASN A 292 43.52 10.95 -2.73
N ALA A 293 42.71 10.97 -3.80
CA ALA A 293 42.45 9.81 -4.64
C ALA A 293 43.73 9.32 -5.36
N TRP A 294 44.50 10.24 -5.94
CA TRP A 294 45.75 9.92 -6.63
C TRP A 294 46.76 9.24 -5.69
N GLU A 295 46.88 9.74 -4.46
CA GLU A 295 47.83 9.23 -3.47
C GLU A 295 47.51 7.81 -2.98
N MET A 296 46.26 7.36 -3.15
CA MET A 296 45.83 6.01 -2.80
C MET A 296 46.03 4.99 -3.94
N THR A 297 46.42 5.43 -5.14
CA THR A 297 46.61 4.52 -6.26
C THR A 297 47.84 3.63 -6.08
N PRO A 298 47.78 2.33 -6.45
CA PRO A 298 48.94 1.45 -6.43
C PRO A 298 50.12 2.00 -7.24
N GLU A 299 49.81 2.73 -8.31
CA GLU A 299 50.77 3.32 -9.23
C GLU A 299 51.53 4.49 -8.59
N PHE A 300 50.83 5.40 -7.92
CA PHE A 300 51.48 6.46 -7.13
C PHE A 300 52.33 5.87 -6.01
N LEU A 301 51.80 4.90 -5.25
CA LEU A 301 52.54 4.26 -4.15
C LEU A 301 53.83 3.62 -4.66
N ALA A 302 53.79 2.93 -5.81
CA ALA A 302 54.97 2.35 -6.44
C ALA A 302 55.98 3.41 -6.92
N MET A 303 55.53 4.51 -7.53
CA MET A 303 56.41 5.59 -7.98
C MET A 303 57.02 6.37 -6.82
N SER A 304 56.23 6.65 -5.77
CA SER A 304 56.67 7.26 -4.52
C SER A 304 57.71 6.38 -3.83
N GLY A 305 57.48 5.06 -3.79
CA GLY A 305 58.46 4.07 -3.34
C GLY A 305 59.79 4.17 -4.11
N LYS A 306 59.74 4.20 -5.44
CA LYS A 306 60.95 4.39 -6.28
C LYS A 306 61.68 5.69 -5.99
N VAL A 307 60.96 6.80 -5.79
CA VAL A 307 61.55 8.09 -5.43
C VAL A 307 62.29 7.99 -4.08
N ASN A 308 61.65 7.38 -3.08
CA ASN A 308 62.25 7.17 -1.77
C ASN A 308 63.51 6.29 -1.83
N ASP A 309 63.50 5.25 -2.66
CA ASP A 309 64.68 4.38 -2.85
C ASP A 309 65.83 5.13 -3.53
N ILE A 310 65.54 5.94 -4.56
CA ILE A 310 66.54 6.79 -5.23
C ILE A 310 67.14 7.80 -4.24
N GLU A 311 66.32 8.43 -3.40
CA GLU A 311 66.81 9.37 -2.37
C GLU A 311 67.70 8.66 -1.34
N ARG A 312 67.30 7.46 -0.90
CA ARG A 312 68.09 6.65 0.04
C ARG A 312 69.45 6.28 -0.56
N GLU A 313 69.46 5.81 -1.80
CA GLU A 313 70.69 5.46 -2.52
C GLU A 313 71.58 6.68 -2.76
N GLY A 314 71.00 7.80 -3.21
CA GLY A 314 71.72 9.06 -3.41
C GLY A 314 72.38 9.58 -2.13
N ASN A 315 71.67 9.51 -0.99
CA ASN A 315 72.21 9.89 0.31
C ASN A 315 73.35 8.97 0.76
N ALA A 316 73.29 7.67 0.47
CA ALA A 316 74.37 6.73 0.76
C ALA A 316 75.63 7.05 -0.05
N LEU A 317 75.49 7.30 -1.35
CA LEU A 317 76.61 7.66 -2.23
C LEU A 317 77.23 9.01 -1.86
N LEU A 318 76.43 10.00 -1.44
CA LEU A 318 76.94 11.29 -0.96
C LEU A 318 77.77 11.13 0.32
N LYS A 319 77.36 10.24 1.23
CA LYS A 319 78.17 9.90 2.41
C LYS A 319 79.49 9.23 2.02
N GLU A 320 79.47 8.29 1.08
CA GLU A 320 80.70 7.65 0.58
C GLU A 320 81.63 8.65 -0.10
N GLN A 321 81.07 9.58 -0.89
CA GLN A 321 81.81 10.66 -1.51
C GLN A 321 82.49 11.57 -0.48
N ALA A 322 81.78 11.94 0.59
CA ALA A 322 82.33 12.76 1.68
C ALA A 322 83.45 12.04 2.47
N ILE A 323 83.31 10.72 2.69
CA ILE A 323 84.35 9.89 3.30
C ILE A 323 85.60 9.89 2.41
N LEU A 324 85.44 9.64 1.11
CA LEU A 324 86.56 9.63 0.16
C LEU A 324 87.23 10.99 0.05
N GLU A 325 86.48 12.08 0.09
CA GLU A 325 87.04 13.44 0.10
C GLU A 325 87.89 13.69 1.34
N LYS A 326 87.41 13.24 2.51
CA LYS A 326 88.16 13.31 3.76
C LYS A 326 89.42 12.45 3.73
N GLU A 327 89.35 11.23 3.18
CA GLU A 327 90.51 10.35 2.98
C GLU A 327 91.54 10.95 2.01
N MET A 328 91.10 11.50 0.89
CA MET A 328 91.97 12.19 -0.08
C MET A 328 92.65 13.40 0.56
N THR A 329 91.92 14.15 1.39
CA THR A 329 92.47 15.28 2.15
C THR A 329 93.45 14.81 3.21
N GLY A 330 93.18 13.67 3.85
CA GLY A 330 94.09 13.02 4.79
C GLY A 330 95.38 12.55 4.13
N LEU A 331 95.30 11.92 2.96
CA LEU A 331 96.46 11.48 2.17
C LEU A 331 97.33 12.65 1.70
N LYS A 332 96.73 13.79 1.35
CA LYS A 332 97.48 15.04 1.06
C LYS A 332 98.26 15.56 2.27
N LYS A 333 97.81 15.24 3.50
CA LYS A 333 98.39 15.73 4.76
C LYS A 333 99.31 14.71 5.45
N ALA A 334 99.19 13.42 5.13
CA ALA A 334 99.96 12.36 5.77
C ALA A 334 101.41 12.37 5.31
N ARG A 335 102.36 12.51 6.25
CA ARG A 335 103.81 12.42 6.01
C ARG A 335 104.32 11.01 6.31
N PRO A 336 105.08 10.35 5.41
CA PRO A 336 105.87 9.21 5.83
C PRO A 336 107.01 9.70 6.72
N VAL A 337 107.22 9.02 7.85
CA VAL A 337 108.29 9.34 8.82
C VAL A 337 109.69 9.30 8.18
N ALA A 338 109.83 8.65 7.02
CA ALA A 338 111.09 8.44 6.32
C ALA A 338 111.58 9.60 5.42
N SER A 339 110.83 10.70 5.23
CA SER A 339 111.21 11.74 4.23
C SER A 339 111.87 13.01 4.80
N LEU A 340 112.51 12.97 5.98
CA LEU A 340 113.32 14.10 6.44
C LEU A 340 114.58 14.34 5.58
N LEU A 341 114.97 13.39 4.72
CA LEU A 341 116.22 13.44 3.94
C LEU A 341 116.10 13.09 2.45
N SER A 342 114.89 12.92 1.91
CA SER A 342 114.70 12.75 0.46
C SER A 342 113.77 13.84 -0.07
N GLU A 343 114.28 14.67 -0.99
CA GLU A 343 113.56 15.71 -1.77
C GLU A 343 112.50 15.14 -2.73
N ILE A 344 112.14 13.87 -2.57
CA ILE A 344 111.03 13.27 -3.27
C ILE A 344 109.75 13.81 -2.60
N PRO A 345 108.98 14.69 -3.27
CA PRO A 345 107.85 15.35 -2.63
C PRO A 345 106.86 14.30 -2.15
N LEU A 346 106.36 14.46 -0.91
CA LEU A 346 105.27 13.70 -0.28
C LEU A 346 104.24 13.06 -1.23
N MET A 347 103.86 13.80 -2.27
CA MET A 347 102.87 13.42 -3.28
C MET A 347 103.27 12.23 -4.15
N THR A 348 104.56 11.96 -4.36
CA THR A 348 105.03 10.83 -5.20
C THR A 348 104.82 9.45 -4.54
N TRP A 349 104.83 9.36 -3.21
CA TRP A 349 104.57 8.09 -2.49
C TRP A 349 103.07 7.78 -2.38
N ALA A 350 102.26 8.78 -2.02
CA ALA A 350 100.80 8.64 -1.92
C ALA A 350 100.10 8.70 -3.28
N GLU A 351 100.82 9.02 -4.37
CA GLU A 351 100.28 9.27 -5.71
C GLU A 351 99.40 8.14 -6.26
N PRO A 352 99.81 6.85 -6.20
CA PRO A 352 99.00 5.77 -6.74
C PRO A 352 97.68 5.59 -5.99
N GLU A 353 97.72 5.67 -4.67
CA GLU A 353 96.55 5.52 -3.79
C GLU A 353 95.62 6.74 -3.82
N TYR A 354 96.18 7.94 -3.99
CA TYR A 354 95.41 9.16 -4.25
C TYR A 354 94.74 9.09 -5.62
N ARG A 355 95.46 8.69 -6.69
CA ARG A 355 94.89 8.54 -8.04
C ARG A 355 93.77 7.50 -8.07
N LYS A 356 93.91 6.36 -7.36
CA LYS A 356 92.84 5.36 -7.21
C LYS A 356 91.58 5.96 -6.55
N ARG A 357 91.74 6.70 -5.44
CA ARG A 357 90.62 7.36 -4.75
C ARG A 357 90.01 8.49 -5.57
N GLN A 358 90.81 9.24 -6.31
CA GLN A 358 90.37 10.29 -7.23
C GLN A 358 89.52 9.70 -8.38
N LEU A 359 89.94 8.56 -8.93
CA LEU A 359 89.16 7.85 -9.93
C LEU A 359 87.84 7.32 -9.35
N ARG A 360 87.85 6.80 -8.11
CA ARG A 360 86.62 6.35 -7.42
C ARG A 360 85.68 7.52 -7.12
N PHE A 361 86.21 8.65 -6.67
CA PHE A 361 85.44 9.89 -6.46
C PHE A 361 84.79 10.38 -7.75
N TRP A 362 85.53 10.35 -8.87
CA TRP A 362 84.99 10.71 -10.17
C TRP A 362 83.87 9.75 -10.63
N LYS A 363 84.07 8.44 -10.43
CA LYS A 363 83.04 7.42 -10.74
C LYS A 363 81.78 7.60 -9.90
N LEU A 364 81.92 7.85 -8.59
CA LEU A 364 80.80 8.16 -7.70
C LEU A 364 80.06 9.43 -8.11
N GLY A 365 80.79 10.49 -8.50
CA GLY A 365 80.19 11.70 -9.04
C GLY A 365 79.33 11.44 -10.28
N LYS A 366 79.77 10.54 -11.17
CA LYS A 366 78.96 10.12 -12.33
C LYS A 366 77.72 9.32 -11.92
N GLN A 367 77.83 8.45 -10.91
CA GLN A 367 76.69 7.68 -10.39
C GLN A 367 75.65 8.58 -9.71
N ILE A 368 76.09 9.53 -8.88
CA ILE A 368 75.21 10.52 -8.23
C ILE A 368 74.49 11.38 -9.27
N GLU A 369 75.20 11.83 -10.31
CA GLU A 369 74.61 12.60 -11.40
C GLU A 369 73.59 11.77 -12.19
N SER A 370 73.86 10.48 -12.41
CA SER A 370 72.91 9.56 -13.03
C SER A 370 71.65 9.38 -12.18
N LEU A 371 71.79 9.20 -10.86
CA LEU A 371 70.65 9.08 -9.94
C LEU A 371 69.84 10.38 -9.83
N ARG A 372 70.50 11.55 -9.89
CA ARG A 372 69.79 12.84 -9.96
C ARG A 372 68.96 12.96 -11.23
N ARG A 373 69.46 12.48 -12.37
CA ARG A 373 68.69 12.46 -13.62
C ARG A 373 67.48 11.55 -13.54
N THR A 374 67.63 10.34 -12.98
CA THR A 374 66.50 9.43 -12.79
C THR A 374 65.50 9.96 -11.76
N TYR A 375 65.98 10.58 -10.68
CA TYR A 375 65.14 11.26 -9.70
C TYR A 375 64.28 12.35 -10.34
N ARG A 376 64.90 13.27 -11.11
CA ARG A 376 64.17 14.32 -11.82
C ARG A 376 63.19 13.74 -12.83
N ALA A 377 63.59 12.71 -13.56
CA ALA A 377 62.70 12.05 -14.50
C ALA A 377 61.45 11.48 -13.80
N VAL A 378 61.61 10.79 -12.66
CA VAL A 378 60.47 10.20 -11.95
C VAL A 378 59.65 11.27 -11.20
N LYS A 379 60.29 12.14 -10.41
CA LYS A 379 59.62 13.10 -9.51
C LYS A 379 59.10 14.34 -10.22
N GLU A 380 59.87 14.89 -11.15
CA GLU A 380 59.54 16.18 -11.79
C GLU A 380 58.83 16.00 -13.13
N ARG A 381 58.88 14.80 -13.74
CA ARG A 381 58.22 14.52 -15.02
C ARG A 381 57.17 13.42 -14.94
N ASP A 382 57.56 12.21 -14.56
CA ASP A 382 56.68 11.03 -14.69
C ASP A 382 55.52 11.07 -13.68
N ILE A 383 55.77 11.40 -12.41
CA ILE A 383 54.71 11.56 -11.38
C ILE A 383 53.74 12.68 -11.77
N PRO A 384 54.18 13.91 -12.13
CA PRO A 384 53.27 14.96 -12.59
C PRO A 384 52.48 14.58 -13.84
N ALA A 385 53.11 13.95 -14.84
CA ALA A 385 52.44 13.53 -16.06
C ALA A 385 51.37 12.45 -15.79
N ARG A 386 51.67 11.48 -14.92
CA ARG A 386 50.72 10.44 -14.52
C ARG A 386 49.59 10.98 -13.66
N ARG A 387 49.90 11.90 -12.74
CA ARG A 387 48.91 12.64 -11.96
C ARG A 387 47.95 13.42 -12.87
N GLN A 388 48.46 14.13 -13.88
CA GLN A 388 47.63 14.88 -14.81
C GLN A 388 46.72 13.97 -15.67
N ALA A 389 47.23 12.82 -16.09
CA ALA A 389 46.43 11.82 -16.78
C ALA A 389 45.32 11.26 -15.87
N PHE A 390 45.66 10.95 -14.61
CA PHE A 390 44.69 10.50 -13.60
C PHE A 390 43.66 11.59 -13.28
N GLU A 391 44.06 12.84 -13.11
CA GLU A 391 43.16 13.98 -12.88
C GLU A 391 42.18 14.17 -14.03
N THR A 392 42.65 14.03 -15.27
CA THR A 392 41.79 14.11 -16.46
C THR A 392 40.74 12.98 -16.46
N GLN A 393 41.16 11.77 -16.10
CA GLN A 393 40.30 10.59 -16.01
C GLN A 393 39.31 10.67 -14.84
N TRP A 394 39.78 11.11 -13.67
CA TRP A 394 39.01 11.32 -12.44
C TRP A 394 37.92 12.37 -12.61
N ASN A 395 38.25 13.52 -13.20
CA ASN A 395 37.29 14.59 -13.47
C ASN A 395 36.20 14.18 -14.47
N THR A 396 36.50 13.24 -15.36
CA THR A 396 35.52 12.70 -16.32
C THR A 396 34.53 11.75 -15.64
N TRP A 397 34.93 11.06 -14.57
CA TRP A 397 34.15 9.97 -13.97
C TRP A 397 33.43 10.34 -12.68
N ILE A 398 34.12 11.04 -11.77
CA ILE A 398 33.68 11.19 -10.38
C ILE A 398 32.80 12.41 -10.19
N ALA A 399 33.16 13.56 -10.75
CA ALA A 399 32.43 14.80 -10.46
C ALA A 399 30.96 14.74 -10.94
N PRO A 400 30.64 14.31 -12.18
CA PRO A 400 29.25 14.15 -12.61
C PRO A 400 28.61 12.89 -12.04
N GLY A 401 29.34 11.76 -12.04
CA GLY A 401 28.81 10.45 -11.66
C GLY A 401 28.47 10.31 -10.18
N MET A 402 29.31 10.84 -9.28
CA MET A 402 29.04 10.80 -7.83
C MET A 402 27.95 11.78 -7.41
N ALA A 403 27.83 12.91 -8.10
CA ALA A 403 26.73 13.85 -7.87
C ALA A 403 25.40 13.22 -8.28
N GLU A 404 25.32 12.65 -9.48
CA GLU A 404 24.14 11.94 -9.98
C GLU A 404 23.78 10.73 -9.10
N LEU A 405 24.78 9.98 -8.64
CA LEU A 405 24.58 8.83 -7.75
C LEU A 405 24.02 9.22 -6.39
N LYS A 406 24.57 10.28 -5.77
CA LYS A 406 24.07 10.82 -4.49
C LYS A 406 22.64 11.33 -4.62
N GLU A 407 22.32 12.00 -5.73
CA GLU A 407 20.97 12.47 -6.03
C GLU A 407 19.98 11.31 -6.22
N LYS A 408 20.34 10.30 -7.01
CA LYS A 408 19.50 9.11 -7.25
C LYS A 408 19.22 8.34 -5.96
N LEU A 409 20.22 8.22 -5.07
CA LEU A 409 20.13 7.51 -3.79
C LEU A 409 19.24 8.25 -2.79
N SER A 410 19.45 9.56 -2.66
CA SER A 410 18.61 10.45 -1.84
C SER A 410 17.13 10.36 -2.26
N ALA A 411 16.86 10.40 -3.56
CA ALA A 411 15.50 10.29 -4.07
C ALA A 411 14.83 8.91 -3.84
N ARG A 412 15.60 7.80 -3.73
CA ARG A 412 15.03 6.48 -3.41
C ARG A 412 14.66 6.33 -1.94
N GLU A 413 15.36 7.01 -1.04
CA GLU A 413 15.01 7.04 0.38
C GLU A 413 13.72 7.82 0.61
N ALA A 414 13.58 8.95 -0.07
CA ALA A 414 12.36 9.75 -0.01
C ALA A 414 11.14 8.93 -0.46
N GLU A 415 11.32 8.00 -1.40
CA GLU A 415 10.28 7.06 -1.83
C GLU A 415 9.97 5.98 -0.78
N ARG A 416 10.99 5.33 -0.20
CA ARG A 416 10.80 4.29 0.82
C ARG A 416 10.07 4.81 2.06
N ARG A 417 10.40 6.04 2.49
CA ARG A 417 9.73 6.71 3.61
C ARG A 417 8.24 6.94 3.35
N ARG A 418 7.85 7.15 2.09
CA ARG A 418 6.43 7.29 1.71
C ARG A 418 5.70 5.94 1.82
N GLU A 419 6.32 4.85 1.38
CA GLU A 419 5.73 3.50 1.45
C GLU A 419 5.55 3.02 2.90
N GLU A 420 6.53 3.26 3.78
CA GLU A 420 6.46 2.90 5.20
C GLU A 420 5.32 3.65 5.92
N ALA A 421 5.11 4.92 5.59
CA ALA A 421 4.02 5.72 6.15
C ALA A 421 2.63 5.21 5.73
N GLU A 422 2.47 4.74 4.48
CA GLU A 422 1.23 4.17 3.98
C GLU A 422 0.88 2.81 4.65
N ALA A 423 1.89 1.99 4.97
CA ALA A 423 1.68 0.69 5.63
C ALA A 423 1.24 0.83 7.09
N GLU A 424 1.80 1.81 7.83
CA GLU A 424 1.46 2.08 9.22
C GLU A 424 -0.01 2.51 9.39
N ALA A 425 -0.53 3.29 8.43
CA ALA A 425 -1.93 3.69 8.42
C ALA A 425 -2.89 2.49 8.33
N ARG A 426 -2.57 1.47 7.51
CA ARG A 426 -3.40 0.25 7.36
C ARG A 426 -3.44 -0.62 8.62
N ARG A 427 -2.35 -0.69 9.38
CA ARG A 427 -2.28 -1.50 10.62
C ARG A 427 -3.22 -0.96 11.70
N LYS A 428 -3.27 0.37 11.85
CA LYS A 428 -4.10 1.06 12.84
C LYS A 428 -5.61 0.84 12.61
N GLU A 429 -6.04 0.74 11.36
CA GLU A 429 -7.44 0.43 11.02
C GLU A 429 -7.85 -0.98 11.46
N GLN A 430 -6.98 -1.98 11.28
CA GLN A 430 -7.26 -3.38 11.65
C GLN A 430 -7.37 -3.61 13.17
N GLU A 431 -6.57 -2.88 13.96
CA GLU A 431 -6.58 -3.00 15.42
C GLU A 431 -7.88 -2.47 16.05
N HIS A 432 -8.46 -1.40 15.50
CA HIS A 432 -9.73 -0.84 15.97
C HIS A 432 -10.89 -1.83 15.78
N GLU A 433 -10.99 -2.46 14.61
CA GLU A 433 -12.02 -3.47 14.34
C GLU A 433 -11.95 -4.68 15.26
N ALA A 434 -10.75 -5.08 15.72
CA ALA A 434 -10.57 -6.20 16.62
C ALA A 434 -11.11 -5.91 18.04
N ARG A 435 -11.01 -4.65 18.51
CA ARG A 435 -11.46 -4.24 19.84
C ARG A 435 -12.98 -4.26 19.97
N LEU A 436 -13.69 -3.90 18.91
CA LEU A 436 -15.16 -3.92 18.85
C LEU A 436 -15.75 -5.33 18.80
N LYS A 437 -14.94 -6.37 18.60
CA LYS A 437 -15.42 -7.77 18.62
C LYS A 437 -15.46 -8.38 20.03
N ARG A 438 -15.06 -7.65 21.09
CA ARG A 438 -15.07 -8.12 22.50
C ARG A 438 -16.42 -7.88 23.19
N HIS A 439 -16.84 -8.80 24.07
CA HIS A 439 -18.13 -8.75 24.79
C HIS A 439 -17.96 -9.16 26.27
N ASP A 440 -17.92 -8.16 27.15
CA ASP A 440 -17.54 -8.32 28.56
C ASP A 440 -18.72 -8.20 29.54
N ASN A 441 -19.97 -8.19 29.07
CA ASN A 441 -21.17 -8.09 29.92
C ASN A 441 -21.27 -9.17 30.99
N HIS A 442 -20.71 -10.36 30.70
CA HIS A 442 -20.66 -11.49 31.63
C HIS A 442 -19.90 -11.19 32.92
N ARG A 443 -19.07 -10.13 32.94
CA ARG A 443 -18.29 -9.70 34.11
C ARG A 443 -19.09 -8.81 35.06
N LEU A 444 -20.31 -8.41 34.69
CA LEU A 444 -21.17 -7.57 35.53
C LEU A 444 -21.96 -8.44 36.53
N SER A 445 -22.10 -7.95 37.76
CA SER A 445 -22.84 -8.60 38.83
C SER A 445 -23.92 -7.67 39.41
N ARG A 446 -24.82 -8.23 40.22
CA ARG A 446 -25.82 -7.48 41.00
C ARG A 446 -25.28 -6.93 42.32
N GLU A 447 -24.21 -7.54 42.83
CA GLU A 447 -23.64 -7.24 44.15
C GLU A 447 -22.35 -6.41 44.06
N THR A 448 -21.65 -6.47 42.92
CA THR A 448 -20.38 -5.77 42.69
C THR A 448 -20.40 -5.05 41.35
N ALA A 449 -19.96 -3.80 41.35
CA ALA A 449 -19.88 -2.98 40.15
C ALA A 449 -18.47 -3.05 39.52
N LEU A 450 -18.43 -3.14 38.20
CA LEU A 450 -17.23 -2.95 37.41
C LEU A 450 -16.93 -1.45 37.35
N VAL A 451 -15.88 -1.04 38.05
CA VAL A 451 -15.47 0.37 38.13
C VAL A 451 -14.41 0.66 37.07
N GLY A 452 -14.63 1.65 36.22
CA GLY A 452 -13.67 2.02 35.17
C GLY A 452 -13.99 3.35 34.52
N VAL A 453 -13.03 3.87 33.77
CA VAL A 453 -13.18 5.09 32.99
C VAL A 453 -13.69 4.72 31.61
N ILE A 454 -14.78 5.35 31.17
CA ILE A 454 -15.32 5.12 29.84
C ILE A 454 -14.32 5.65 28.80
N THR A 455 -13.81 4.81 27.91
CA THR A 455 -12.85 5.21 26.85
C THR A 455 -13.48 5.31 25.47
N GLU A 456 -14.65 4.69 25.25
CA GLU A 456 -15.40 4.86 24.01
C GLU A 456 -16.87 4.49 24.24
N LEU A 457 -17.78 5.24 23.62
CA LEU A 457 -19.21 4.94 23.60
C LEU A 457 -19.69 5.05 22.17
N GLY A 458 -20.39 4.03 21.70
CA GLY A 458 -20.82 4.02 20.31
C GLY A 458 -21.99 3.09 20.07
N ARG A 459 -22.41 3.03 18.80
CA ARG A 459 -23.34 2.02 18.31
C ARG A 459 -22.62 1.19 17.27
N ALA A 460 -22.55 -0.10 17.51
CA ALA A 460 -21.98 -1.05 16.59
C ALA A 460 -22.83 -2.32 16.61
N ARG A 461 -22.54 -3.25 15.70
CA ARG A 461 -23.18 -4.57 15.73
C ARG A 461 -22.58 -5.35 16.89
N GLU A 462 -23.41 -5.70 17.86
CA GLU A 462 -22.98 -6.48 19.01
C GLU A 462 -22.48 -7.87 18.57
N PRO A 463 -21.31 -8.30 19.04
CA PRO A 463 -20.80 -9.64 18.81
C PRO A 463 -21.79 -10.70 19.30
N GLY A 464 -22.14 -11.67 18.45
CA GLY A 464 -23.03 -12.79 18.78
C GLY A 464 -24.51 -12.57 18.44
N THR A 465 -25.08 -11.40 18.76
CA THR A 465 -26.50 -11.10 18.42
C THR A 465 -26.64 -10.41 17.06
N GLY A 466 -25.61 -9.70 16.59
CA GLY A 466 -25.57 -8.99 15.31
C GLY A 466 -26.49 -7.77 15.23
N ARG A 467 -27.17 -7.43 16.33
CA ARG A 467 -28.05 -6.27 16.46
C ARG A 467 -27.21 -5.02 16.68
N ILE A 468 -27.62 -3.92 16.07
CA ILE A 468 -27.00 -2.62 16.32
C ILE A 468 -27.53 -2.15 17.68
N THR A 469 -26.69 -2.26 18.69
CA THR A 469 -26.95 -1.79 20.05
C THR A 469 -25.80 -0.90 20.50
N ARG A 470 -25.90 -0.33 21.69
CA ARG A 470 -24.83 0.51 22.22
C ARG A 470 -23.77 -0.34 22.88
N TYR A 471 -22.52 0.12 22.76
CA TYR A 471 -21.41 -0.40 23.53
C TYR A 471 -20.73 0.72 24.31
N MET A 472 -20.06 0.34 25.37
CA MET A 472 -19.26 1.15 26.27
C MET A 472 -17.94 0.42 26.49
N MET A 473 -16.84 0.99 26.04
CA MET A 473 -15.50 0.56 26.39
C MET A 473 -15.07 1.23 27.69
N LEU A 474 -14.55 0.45 28.61
CA LEU A 474 -14.11 0.87 29.95
C LEU A 474 -12.65 0.49 30.13
N SER A 475 -11.87 1.35 30.77
CA SER A 475 -10.50 1.05 31.16
C SER A 475 -10.31 1.24 32.66
N ASN A 476 -9.68 0.27 33.32
CA ASN A 476 -9.27 0.37 34.72
C ASN A 476 -7.91 -0.33 34.95
N ARG A 477 -7.46 -0.43 36.20
CA ARG A 477 -6.17 -1.08 36.53
C ARG A 477 -6.06 -2.54 36.08
N ALA A 478 -7.17 -3.24 35.94
CA ALA A 478 -7.22 -4.65 35.53
C ALA A 478 -7.29 -4.85 34.00
N GLY A 479 -7.58 -3.81 33.19
CA GLY A 479 -7.58 -3.89 31.72
C GLY A 479 -8.65 -3.04 31.03
N GLU A 480 -8.83 -3.26 29.73
CA GLU A 480 -9.93 -2.72 28.91
C GLU A 480 -11.09 -3.74 28.82
N PHE A 481 -12.32 -3.26 28.89
CA PHE A 481 -13.54 -4.06 28.83
C PHE A 481 -14.55 -3.43 27.87
N THR A 482 -15.25 -4.23 27.09
CA THR A 482 -16.30 -3.74 26.17
C THR A 482 -17.67 -4.28 26.61
N VAL A 483 -18.49 -3.40 27.16
CA VAL A 483 -19.86 -3.70 27.62
C VAL A 483 -20.88 -3.27 26.57
N TRP A 484 -21.98 -3.99 26.42
CA TRP A 484 -23.02 -3.80 25.41
C TRP A 484 -24.40 -3.71 26.07
N GLY A 485 -25.35 -2.97 25.49
CA GLY A 485 -26.72 -2.93 25.98
C GLY A 485 -27.50 -1.71 25.49
N ASP A 486 -28.81 -1.86 25.26
CA ASP A 486 -29.66 -0.77 24.79
C ASP A 486 -29.92 0.26 25.89
N GLU A 487 -29.85 -0.16 27.16
CA GLU A 487 -30.09 0.67 28.35
C GLU A 487 -28.99 1.72 28.55
N LEU A 488 -27.79 1.45 28.04
CA LEU A 488 -26.70 2.42 27.93
C LEU A 488 -27.10 3.66 27.11
N ALA A 489 -28.22 3.62 26.38
CA ALA A 489 -28.76 4.79 25.69
C ALA A 489 -29.25 5.90 26.62
N HIS A 490 -29.59 5.54 27.86
CA HIS A 490 -30.15 6.46 28.85
C HIS A 490 -29.07 7.03 29.77
N TYR A 491 -27.82 6.55 29.67
CA TYR A 491 -26.73 7.07 30.46
C TYR A 491 -26.10 8.28 29.73
N PRO A 492 -26.18 9.51 30.27
CA PRO A 492 -25.87 10.72 29.51
C PRO A 492 -24.43 11.23 29.64
N GLN A 493 -23.50 10.47 30.22
CA GLN A 493 -22.14 10.95 30.55
C GLN A 493 -21.10 10.78 29.43
N SER A 494 -20.02 11.57 29.52
CA SER A 494 -18.97 11.70 28.52
C SER A 494 -17.90 10.61 28.63
N VAL A 495 -17.23 10.34 27.52
CA VAL A 495 -15.99 9.55 27.52
C VAL A 495 -14.97 10.29 28.43
N HIS A 496 -14.22 9.56 29.27
CA HIS A 496 -13.47 9.91 30.51
C HIS A 496 -14.20 9.86 31.84
N ASP A 497 -15.53 9.67 31.88
CA ASP A 497 -16.21 9.65 33.17
C ASP A 497 -15.97 8.31 33.90
N PRO A 498 -15.57 8.35 35.18
CA PRO A 498 -15.38 7.14 35.97
C PRO A 498 -16.75 6.67 36.47
N VAL A 499 -17.11 5.43 36.13
CA VAL A 499 -18.45 4.90 36.37
C VAL A 499 -18.42 3.55 37.05
N ASN A 500 -19.50 3.25 37.76
CA ASN A 500 -19.83 1.93 38.24
C ASN A 500 -20.81 1.28 37.27
N VAL A 501 -20.41 0.19 36.61
CA VAL A 501 -21.30 -0.59 35.74
C VAL A 501 -21.69 -1.89 36.43
N TYR A 502 -22.97 -2.17 36.52
CA TYR A 502 -23.52 -3.34 37.21
C TYR A 502 -24.85 -3.78 36.59
N LEU A 503 -25.43 -4.87 37.08
CA LEU A 503 -26.73 -5.35 36.63
C LEU A 503 -27.84 -4.98 37.60
N SER A 504 -28.97 -4.51 37.10
CA SER A 504 -30.18 -4.31 37.90
C SER A 504 -30.74 -5.65 38.40
N PRO A 505 -31.64 -5.65 39.40
CA PRO A 505 -32.37 -6.86 39.81
C PRO A 505 -33.14 -7.53 38.66
N GLY A 506 -33.52 -6.76 37.64
CA GLY A 506 -34.16 -7.25 36.40
C GLY A 506 -33.19 -7.72 35.32
N GLY A 507 -31.87 -7.61 35.53
CA GLY A 507 -30.83 -8.05 34.58
C GLY A 507 -30.42 -7.02 33.52
N ALA A 508 -30.91 -5.79 33.61
CA ALA A 508 -30.52 -4.70 32.72
C ALA A 508 -29.15 -4.12 33.13
N VAL A 509 -28.34 -3.70 32.16
CA VAL A 509 -27.07 -3.01 32.44
C VAL A 509 -27.37 -1.62 32.97
N MET A 510 -26.90 -1.35 34.18
CA MET A 510 -27.02 -0.07 34.85
C MET A 510 -25.66 0.56 35.01
N VAL A 511 -25.64 1.87 34.90
CA VAL A 511 -24.44 2.68 35.10
C VAL A 511 -24.80 3.74 36.13
N SER A 512 -23.98 3.87 37.16
CA SER A 512 -24.16 4.91 38.17
C SER A 512 -22.87 5.67 38.42
N ASP A 513 -23.04 6.92 38.85
CA ASP A 513 -21.94 7.77 39.27
C ASP A 513 -21.35 7.25 40.58
N ILE A 514 -20.04 7.43 40.74
CA ILE A 514 -19.30 6.95 41.92
C ILE A 514 -19.76 7.65 43.22
N ARG A 515 -20.46 8.78 43.14
CA ARG A 515 -20.83 9.62 44.30
C ARG A 515 -22.17 9.27 44.98
N GLU A 516 -23.01 8.42 44.38
CA GLU A 516 -24.28 8.00 44.99
C GLU A 516 -24.18 6.56 45.53
N GLY A 517 -23.87 6.43 46.83
CA GLY A 517 -24.41 5.36 47.66
C GLY A 517 -23.81 3.94 47.58
N MET A 518 -22.49 3.76 47.65
CA MET A 518 -21.81 2.53 48.11
C MET A 518 -20.53 2.89 48.88
N PRO A 519 -20.11 2.16 49.94
CA PRO A 519 -19.09 2.64 50.88
C PRO A 519 -17.69 2.74 50.27
N GLU A 520 -17.04 3.86 50.57
CA GLU A 520 -15.68 4.20 50.21
C GLU A 520 -14.65 3.26 50.85
N SER A 521 -13.74 2.70 50.05
CA SER A 521 -12.41 2.30 50.54
C SER A 521 -11.35 3.16 49.84
N HIS A 522 -11.14 4.35 50.38
CA HIS A 522 -10.24 5.39 49.86
C HIS A 522 -8.74 5.02 49.92
N GLU A 523 -8.33 3.92 50.55
CA GLU A 523 -6.91 3.69 50.88
C GLU A 523 -6.22 2.49 50.20
N THR A 524 -6.92 1.59 49.49
CA THR A 524 -6.28 0.37 48.93
C THR A 524 -5.85 0.47 47.47
N MET A 525 -5.91 1.64 46.83
CA MET A 525 -5.82 1.73 45.37
C MET A 525 -4.95 2.88 44.85
N ALA A 526 -3.69 3.06 45.26
CA ALA A 526 -2.74 3.98 44.61
C ALA A 526 -1.54 3.25 43.98
N ARG A 527 -1.45 3.24 42.64
CA ARG A 527 -0.25 2.83 41.89
C ARG A 527 0.83 3.91 42.09
N PRO A 528 2.14 3.57 42.12
CA PRO A 528 3.18 4.61 42.04
C PRO A 528 2.90 5.49 40.84
N GLU A 529 2.98 6.81 41.01
CA GLU A 529 2.66 7.78 39.97
C GLU A 529 3.54 7.49 38.75
N ARG A 530 2.91 7.06 37.66
CA ARG A 530 3.59 6.83 36.40
C ARG A 530 3.54 8.14 35.63
N VAL A 531 4.72 8.63 35.28
CA VAL A 531 4.88 9.93 34.65
C VAL A 531 5.56 9.73 33.31
N ARG A 532 4.94 10.25 32.26
CA ARG A 532 5.50 10.27 30.92
C ARG A 532 6.51 11.41 30.81
N MET A 533 7.70 11.06 30.35
CA MET A 533 8.80 11.99 30.16
C MET A 533 9.03 12.23 28.67
N TYR A 534 9.00 13.49 28.25
CA TYR A 534 9.29 13.93 26.88
C TYR A 534 10.52 14.82 26.85
N SER A 535 11.45 14.54 25.93
CA SER A 535 12.68 15.33 25.77
C SER A 535 12.38 16.77 25.39
N GLY A 536 12.89 17.70 26.20
CA GLY A 536 12.82 19.13 25.95
C GLY A 536 13.54 19.53 24.68
N ALA A 537 14.65 18.89 24.34
CA ALA A 537 15.40 19.14 23.10
C ALA A 537 14.60 18.78 21.85
N THR A 538 13.86 17.67 21.88
CA THR A 538 12.99 17.20 20.78
C THR A 538 11.86 18.20 20.53
N VAL A 539 11.17 18.62 21.58
CA VAL A 539 10.10 19.63 21.52
C VAL A 539 10.64 20.97 21.01
N ARG A 540 11.81 21.38 21.50
CA ARG A 540 12.46 22.62 21.08
C ARG A 540 12.75 22.60 19.58
N HIS A 541 13.28 21.50 19.07
CA HIS A 541 13.58 21.34 17.65
C HIS A 541 12.33 21.53 16.78
N VAL A 542 11.21 20.89 17.14
CA VAL A 542 9.94 21.05 16.39
C VAL A 542 9.48 22.51 16.39
N LEU A 543 9.50 23.19 17.55
CA LEU A 543 9.11 24.60 17.62
C LEU A 543 10.04 25.52 16.81
N GLU A 544 11.35 25.27 16.83
CA GLU A 544 12.32 26.04 16.03
C GLU A 544 12.13 25.80 14.53
N GLN A 545 11.86 24.57 14.11
CA GLN A 545 11.47 24.26 12.74
C GLN A 545 10.18 25.02 12.37
N MET A 546 9.15 25.07 13.22
CA MET A 546 7.93 25.85 12.94
C MET A 546 8.19 27.33 12.73
N ARG A 547 9.10 27.90 13.53
CA ARG A 547 9.53 29.30 13.38
C ARG A 547 10.24 29.55 12.06
N GLN A 548 11.08 28.61 11.62
CA GLN A 548 11.82 28.71 10.36
C GLN A 548 10.95 28.40 9.13
N GLY A 549 10.01 27.46 9.25
CA GLY A 549 9.14 27.00 8.18
C GLY A 549 7.98 27.95 7.88
N TRP A 550 7.51 28.71 8.89
CA TRP A 550 6.47 29.72 8.70
C TRP A 550 6.84 31.08 9.31
N PRO A 551 7.89 31.75 8.79
CA PRO A 551 8.35 33.03 9.33
C PRO A 551 7.30 34.13 9.17
N SER A 552 6.40 34.01 8.18
CA SER A 552 5.30 34.94 7.93
C SER A 552 4.28 35.04 9.07
N TYR A 553 4.23 34.06 9.99
CA TYR A 553 3.33 34.12 11.15
C TYR A 553 3.93 34.83 12.36
N GLY A 554 5.24 35.13 12.35
CA GLY A 554 5.89 35.91 13.41
C GLY A 554 5.92 35.23 14.78
N PHE A 555 6.15 33.91 14.83
CA PHE A 555 6.28 33.18 16.09
C PHE A 555 7.46 33.69 16.95
N PRO A 556 7.28 33.91 18.26
CA PRO A 556 8.25 34.55 19.14
C PRO A 556 9.48 33.68 19.39
N ALA A 557 10.53 34.29 19.93
CA ALA A 557 11.63 33.54 20.53
C ALA A 557 11.14 32.57 21.60
N LEU A 558 11.73 31.38 21.64
CA LEU A 558 11.48 30.43 22.73
C LEU A 558 12.10 30.97 24.03
N PRO A 559 11.53 30.64 25.21
CA PRO A 559 12.07 31.07 26.50
C PRO A 559 13.57 30.82 26.66
N HIS A 560 14.27 31.74 27.35
CA HIS A 560 15.71 31.64 27.61
C HIS A 560 16.04 30.45 28.51
N HIS A 561 15.22 30.21 29.53
CA HIS A 561 15.27 28.98 30.32
C HIS A 561 14.36 27.93 29.70
N TRP A 562 14.95 26.81 29.30
CA TRP A 562 14.24 25.71 28.63
C TRP A 562 14.44 24.39 29.40
N PRO A 563 13.37 23.73 29.86
CA PRO A 563 13.48 22.48 30.60
C PRO A 563 14.10 21.36 29.77
N ASP A 564 14.95 20.54 30.39
CA ASP A 564 15.54 19.35 29.75
C ASP A 564 14.47 18.30 29.40
N ASN A 565 13.42 18.20 30.22
CA ASN A 565 12.32 17.27 30.06
C ASN A 565 10.99 17.88 30.48
N PHE A 566 9.92 17.46 29.82
CA PHE A 566 8.54 17.77 30.18
C PHE A 566 7.85 16.53 30.71
N TYR A 567 7.14 16.70 31.82
CA TYR A 567 6.55 15.60 32.57
C TYR A 567 5.03 15.71 32.56
N PHE A 568 4.37 14.58 32.32
CA PHE A 568 2.92 14.48 32.35
C PHE A 568 2.48 13.24 33.12
N SER A 569 1.42 13.35 33.91
CA SER A 569 0.83 12.19 34.58
C SER A 569 0.26 11.19 33.57
N ASP A 570 -0.15 10.00 34.01
CA ASP A 570 -0.86 9.04 33.14
C ASP A 570 -2.13 9.64 32.50
N ASP A 571 -2.80 10.56 33.20
CA ASP A 571 -3.95 11.34 32.72
C ASP A 571 -3.55 12.56 31.86
N ARG A 572 -2.27 12.63 31.48
CA ARG A 572 -1.69 13.58 30.52
C ARG A 572 -1.73 15.04 30.96
N ARG A 573 -1.93 15.28 32.26
CA ARG A 573 -1.85 16.61 32.86
C ARG A 573 -0.39 16.99 33.13
N PRO A 574 -0.01 18.26 32.95
CA PRO A 574 1.36 18.69 33.17
C PRO A 574 1.74 18.55 34.65
N VAL A 575 2.92 17.99 34.88
CA VAL A 575 3.52 17.82 36.21
C VAL A 575 4.77 18.69 36.24
N ALA A 576 4.76 19.75 37.06
CA ALA A 576 5.86 20.72 37.11
C ALA A 576 7.17 20.08 37.60
N SER A 577 7.09 19.15 38.55
CA SER A 577 8.23 18.39 39.05
C SER A 577 7.74 17.04 39.59
N PRO A 578 8.07 15.90 38.95
CA PRO A 578 7.62 14.59 39.42
C PRO A 578 8.37 14.19 40.69
N LEU A 579 7.68 13.49 41.60
CA LEU A 579 8.28 12.95 42.82
C LEU A 579 9.47 12.02 42.47
N PRO A 580 10.53 11.95 43.31
CA PRO A 580 11.65 11.03 43.09
C PRO A 580 11.24 9.55 42.98
N SER A 581 10.09 9.17 43.56
CA SER A 581 9.52 7.82 43.55
C SER A 581 8.62 7.51 42.34
N ALA A 582 8.37 8.47 41.45
CA ALA A 582 7.53 8.28 40.27
C ALA A 582 8.18 7.34 39.25
N HIS A 583 7.41 6.41 38.69
CA HIS A 583 7.88 5.54 37.62
C HIS A 583 7.88 6.31 36.30
N ARG A 584 9.06 6.78 35.88
CA ARG A 584 9.22 7.55 34.64
C ARG A 584 9.20 6.60 33.44
N VAL A 585 8.26 6.82 32.54
CA VAL A 585 8.28 6.17 31.24
C VAL A 585 8.88 7.15 30.25
N ASP A 586 10.06 6.80 29.76
CA ASP A 586 10.68 7.53 28.68
C ASP A 586 9.91 7.26 27.39
N ILE A 587 9.31 8.31 26.85
CA ILE A 587 8.53 8.26 25.61
C ILE A 587 9.43 8.63 24.41
N THR A 588 10.73 8.82 24.60
CA THR A 588 11.68 9.13 23.52
C THR A 588 12.13 7.87 22.76
N ALA A 589 11.18 7.22 22.09
CA ALA A 589 11.46 6.11 21.17
C ALA A 589 11.26 6.47 19.68
N ASP A 590 10.61 7.60 19.35
CA ASP A 590 10.45 8.06 17.97
C ASP A 590 11.28 9.32 17.69
N ALA A 591 12.05 9.27 16.60
CA ALA A 591 12.82 10.40 16.08
C ALA A 591 11.91 11.61 15.80
N VAL A 592 12.44 12.81 16.02
CA VAL A 592 11.78 14.06 15.61
C VAL A 592 11.33 13.92 14.14
N PRO A 593 10.06 14.23 13.80
CA PRO A 593 9.61 14.17 12.42
C PRO A 593 10.57 14.96 11.52
N GLU A 594 11.13 14.35 10.47
CA GLU A 594 12.08 15.01 9.57
C GLU A 594 11.48 16.26 8.91
N GLN A 595 10.15 16.33 8.82
CA GLN A 595 9.39 17.46 8.33
C GLN A 595 8.22 17.76 9.26
N LEU A 596 7.91 19.05 9.41
CA LEU A 596 6.76 19.50 10.19
C LEU A 596 5.46 19.06 9.52
N MET A 597 4.61 18.41 10.31
CA MET A 597 3.26 18.07 9.89
C MET A 597 2.29 18.96 10.67
N PRO A 598 1.73 20.03 10.07
CA PRO A 598 0.60 20.77 10.63
C PRO A 598 -0.58 19.82 10.84
N VAL A 599 -1.20 19.91 12.00
CA VAL A 599 -2.31 19.04 12.40
C VAL A 599 -3.56 19.87 12.62
N VAL A 600 -3.47 20.93 13.40
CA VAL A 600 -4.62 21.79 13.70
C VAL A 600 -4.22 23.24 13.54
N PHE A 601 -5.04 24.04 12.87
CA PHE A 601 -4.80 25.46 12.72
C PHE A 601 -6.09 26.25 12.86
N SER A 602 -6.01 27.43 13.47
CA SER A 602 -7.12 28.37 13.53
C SER A 602 -6.71 29.67 12.87
N ARG A 603 -7.53 30.15 11.94
CA ARG A 603 -7.37 31.47 11.32
C ARG A 603 -8.68 32.22 11.39
N GLU A 604 -8.59 33.50 11.71
CA GLU A 604 -9.74 34.40 11.66
C GLU A 604 -10.08 34.73 10.20
N GLY A 605 -11.34 34.49 9.81
CA GLY A 605 -11.76 34.38 8.41
C GLY A 605 -11.37 35.57 7.52
N ASN A 606 -11.65 36.80 7.96
CA ASN A 606 -11.40 38.00 7.14
C ASN A 606 -9.98 38.56 7.25
N SER A 607 -9.28 38.33 8.36
CA SER A 607 -7.97 38.93 8.63
C SER A 607 -6.79 38.02 8.24
N ARG A 608 -7.04 36.74 7.94
CA ARG A 608 -6.03 35.68 7.74
C ARG A 608 -5.07 35.51 8.94
N THR A 609 -5.39 36.13 10.08
CA THR A 609 -4.58 36.09 11.30
C THR A 609 -4.62 34.70 11.90
N LEU A 610 -3.44 34.12 12.13
CA LEU A 610 -3.30 32.81 12.75
C LEU A 610 -3.48 32.93 14.28
N ASN A 611 -4.37 32.11 14.84
CA ASN A 611 -4.67 32.04 16.26
C ASN A 611 -4.13 30.78 16.93
N LEU A 612 -4.01 29.69 16.20
CA LEU A 612 -3.47 28.41 16.67
C LEU A 612 -2.78 27.73 15.51
N LEU A 613 -1.63 27.12 15.75
CA LEU A 613 -1.02 26.14 14.86
C LEU A 613 -0.36 25.06 15.71
N LEU A 614 -0.84 23.83 15.59
CA LEU A 614 -0.30 22.64 16.23
C LEU A 614 0.28 21.73 15.14
N CYS A 615 1.52 21.29 15.33
CA CYS A 615 2.19 20.31 14.49
C CYS A 615 2.37 19.00 15.26
N LYS A 616 2.59 17.91 14.54
CA LYS A 616 2.89 16.61 15.13
C LYS A 616 4.26 16.65 15.83
N GLY A 617 4.28 16.26 17.10
CA GLY A 617 5.48 16.02 17.89
C GLY A 617 5.79 14.52 18.03
N PRO A 618 6.64 14.11 19.00
CA PRO A 618 6.93 12.69 19.24
C PRO A 618 5.67 11.92 19.68
N GLU A 619 5.55 10.65 19.27
CA GLU A 619 4.50 9.70 19.72
C GLU A 619 3.07 10.19 19.48
N GLU A 620 2.34 10.62 20.52
CA GLU A 620 0.98 11.16 20.46
C GLU A 620 0.92 12.66 20.79
N MET A 621 2.07 13.28 21.06
CA MET A 621 2.17 14.71 21.34
C MET A 621 1.98 15.56 20.09
N LEU A 622 1.32 16.69 20.25
CA LEU A 622 1.36 17.83 19.34
C LEU A 622 2.12 18.98 19.98
N VAL A 623 2.82 19.74 19.15
CA VAL A 623 3.69 20.83 19.55
C VAL A 623 3.37 22.03 18.68
N GLY A 624 3.23 23.21 19.25
CA GLY A 624 2.85 24.36 18.44
C GLY A 624 2.79 25.69 19.16
N PHE A 625 2.09 26.63 18.54
CA PHE A 625 1.90 27.98 19.07
C PHE A 625 0.42 28.34 19.12
N VAL A 626 0.02 29.00 20.20
CA VAL A 626 -1.32 29.56 20.35
C VAL A 626 -1.26 31.04 20.69
N ARG A 627 -2.06 31.85 20.02
CA ARG A 627 -2.16 33.28 20.26
C ARG A 627 -3.02 33.50 21.51
N ARG A 628 -2.49 34.25 22.47
CA ARG A 628 -3.19 34.70 23.69
C ARG A 628 -3.04 36.22 23.80
N GLU A 629 -3.69 36.82 24.81
CA GLU A 629 -3.48 38.23 25.14
C GLU A 629 -1.98 38.50 25.32
N GLY A 630 -1.40 39.32 24.43
CA GLY A 630 0.04 39.65 24.43
C GLY A 630 0.92 38.92 23.40
N GLY A 631 0.40 37.95 22.63
CA GLY A 631 1.15 37.32 21.53
C GLY A 631 1.02 35.79 21.47
N PHE A 632 1.86 35.14 20.65
CA PHE A 632 1.92 33.68 20.60
C PHE A 632 2.65 33.11 21.82
N CYS A 633 2.18 31.97 22.31
CA CYS A 633 2.86 31.18 23.33
C CYS A 633 3.12 29.76 22.78
N PRO A 634 4.31 29.18 23.02
CA PRO A 634 4.55 27.78 22.71
C PRO A 634 3.71 26.87 23.60
N VAL A 635 3.15 25.81 23.01
CA VAL A 635 2.28 24.85 23.67
C VAL A 635 2.69 23.42 23.36
N LEU A 636 2.53 22.57 24.36
CA LEU A 636 2.48 21.12 24.24
C LEU A 636 1.03 20.69 24.40
N VAL A 637 0.58 19.86 23.49
CA VAL A 637 -0.78 19.35 23.50
C VAL A 637 -0.71 17.84 23.50
N LEU A 638 -1.26 17.23 24.53
CA LEU A 638 -1.41 15.79 24.59
C LEU A 638 -2.88 15.44 24.45
N PRO A 639 -3.22 14.42 23.66
CA PRO A 639 -4.52 13.84 23.82
C PRO A 639 -4.68 13.29 25.23
N SER A 640 -5.88 13.41 25.76
CA SER A 640 -6.31 12.70 26.95
C SER A 640 -6.25 11.17 26.73
N PRO A 641 -6.20 10.33 27.79
CA PRO A 641 -5.96 8.89 27.65
C PRO A 641 -6.92 8.12 26.74
N ASP A 642 -8.18 8.55 26.62
CA ASP A 642 -9.14 7.99 25.67
C ASP A 642 -9.39 8.85 24.43
N TYR A 643 -8.55 9.87 24.25
CA TYR A 643 -8.53 10.74 23.10
C TYR A 643 -9.73 11.66 22.90
N SER A 644 -10.78 11.65 23.73
CA SER A 644 -11.96 12.50 23.47
C SER A 644 -11.71 14.01 23.54
N HIS A 645 -10.64 14.44 24.21
CA HIS A 645 -10.20 15.84 24.18
C HIS A 645 -8.68 15.97 24.23
N LEU A 646 -8.20 17.12 23.79
CA LEU A 646 -6.81 17.54 23.85
C LEU A 646 -6.57 18.37 25.09
N ILE A 647 -5.48 18.09 25.79
CA ILE A 647 -5.00 18.83 26.96
C ILE A 647 -3.91 19.78 26.49
N VAL A 648 -4.21 21.08 26.46
CA VAL A 648 -3.30 22.11 25.99
C VAL A 648 -2.52 22.65 27.18
N SER A 649 -1.19 22.53 27.13
CA SER A 649 -0.28 23.02 28.15
C SER A 649 0.68 24.06 27.57
N THR A 650 0.70 25.26 28.12
CA THR A 650 1.67 26.29 27.72
C THR A 650 3.04 26.01 28.32
N ILE A 651 4.09 26.25 27.54
CA ILE A 651 5.47 26.21 28.02
C ILE A 651 5.83 27.60 28.54
N THR A 652 6.26 27.65 29.80
CA THR A 652 6.70 28.88 30.48
C THR A 652 8.13 28.70 30.98
N GLU A 653 8.76 29.77 31.47
CA GLU A 653 10.09 29.70 32.10
C GLU A 653 10.11 28.78 33.34
N ASN A 654 8.95 28.53 33.96
CA ASN A 654 8.82 27.65 35.13
C ASN A 654 8.34 26.23 34.78
N GLY A 655 8.36 25.86 33.49
CA GLY A 655 7.89 24.56 33.01
C GLY A 655 6.52 24.62 32.33
N VAL A 656 5.84 23.47 32.29
CA VAL A 656 4.54 23.31 31.60
C VAL A 656 3.37 23.57 32.53
N CYS A 657 2.41 24.36 32.06
CA CYS A 657 1.20 24.70 32.81
C CYS A 657 -0.04 24.44 31.96
N LEU A 658 -1.10 23.91 32.56
CA LEU A 658 -2.37 23.70 31.87
C LEU A 658 -2.93 25.04 31.38
N ALA A 659 -3.21 25.10 30.09
CA ALA A 659 -3.67 26.30 29.40
C ALA A 659 -5.09 26.17 28.86
N GLY A 660 -5.62 24.95 28.73
CA GLY A 660 -7.00 24.72 28.31
C GLY A 660 -7.18 23.37 27.66
N TYR A 661 -8.28 23.22 26.94
CA TYR A 661 -8.64 21.98 26.29
C TYR A 661 -9.14 22.21 24.86
N GLY A 662 -8.92 21.25 23.98
CA GLY A 662 -9.43 21.21 22.62
C GLY A 662 -10.34 20.02 22.42
N GLU A 663 -11.43 20.18 21.68
CA GLU A 663 -12.41 19.14 21.42
C GLU A 663 -12.72 19.13 19.93
N ALA A 664 -12.79 17.94 19.35
CA ALA A 664 -13.35 17.75 18.02
C ALA A 664 -14.86 18.04 18.00
N ILE A 665 -15.35 18.62 16.91
CA ILE A 665 -16.78 18.82 16.68
C ILE A 665 -17.32 17.59 15.96
N ASN A 666 -17.92 16.68 16.72
CA ASN A 666 -18.44 15.39 16.22
C ASN A 666 -19.96 15.34 16.05
N HIS A 667 -20.66 16.43 16.36
CA HIS A 667 -22.12 16.53 16.30
C HIS A 667 -22.54 17.93 15.84
N ASP A 668 -23.64 18.00 15.11
CA ASP A 668 -24.27 19.23 14.63
C ASP A 668 -25.73 19.24 15.15
N GLU A 669 -26.17 20.35 15.73
CA GLU A 669 -27.47 20.45 16.41
C GLU A 669 -28.65 20.36 15.43
N ASP A 670 -28.43 20.69 14.16
CA ASP A 670 -29.46 20.77 13.12
C ASP A 670 -29.67 19.45 12.36
N THR A 671 -28.81 18.46 12.58
CA THR A 671 -28.84 17.20 11.83
C THR A 671 -28.50 15.99 12.71
N PRO A 672 -29.25 14.88 12.61
CA PRO A 672 -28.96 13.66 13.36
C PRO A 672 -27.72 12.91 12.82
N TYR A 673 -27.03 13.46 11.81
CA TYR A 673 -25.87 12.88 11.18
C TYR A 673 -24.60 13.58 11.66
N PRO A 674 -23.51 12.84 11.96
CA PRO A 674 -22.24 13.44 12.35
C PRO A 674 -21.76 14.43 11.26
N PRO A 675 -21.27 15.62 11.64
CA PRO A 675 -20.67 16.58 10.73
C PRO A 675 -19.30 16.09 10.26
N GLU A 676 -18.79 16.75 9.23
CA GLU A 676 -17.50 16.45 8.65
C GLU A 676 -16.37 16.62 9.70
N PRO A 677 -15.48 15.62 9.91
CA PRO A 677 -14.48 15.64 10.97
C PRO A 677 -13.30 16.55 10.59
N HIS A 678 -13.53 17.86 10.62
CA HIS A 678 -12.53 18.86 10.26
C HIS A 678 -12.49 20.06 11.19
N LEU A 679 -13.50 20.25 12.03
CA LEU A 679 -13.56 21.37 12.95
C LEU A 679 -13.32 20.90 14.38
N MET A 680 -12.54 21.70 15.09
CA MET A 680 -12.28 21.58 16.52
C MET A 680 -12.61 22.90 17.18
N GLN A 681 -13.00 22.83 18.45
CA GLN A 681 -13.17 23.99 19.30
C GLN A 681 -12.17 23.93 20.45
N PHE A 682 -11.53 25.05 20.76
CA PHE A 682 -10.59 25.15 21.87
C PHE A 682 -11.13 26.13 22.91
N ARG A 683 -11.15 25.67 24.17
CA ARG A 683 -11.41 26.50 25.34
C ARG A 683 -10.09 26.75 26.04
N LEU A 684 -9.53 27.93 25.79
CA LEU A 684 -8.22 28.31 26.29
C LEU A 684 -8.36 29.38 27.36
N LYS A 685 -7.56 29.26 28.42
CA LYS A 685 -7.53 30.22 29.52
C LYS A 685 -7.14 31.60 28.97
N GLY A 686 -8.01 32.60 29.16
CA GLY A 686 -7.82 33.96 28.64
C GLY A 686 -8.39 34.21 27.24
N HIS A 687 -9.14 33.27 26.67
CA HIS A 687 -10.06 33.53 25.55
C HIS A 687 -11.49 33.55 26.08
N HIS A 688 -12.27 34.58 25.73
CA HIS A 688 -13.66 34.71 26.17
C HIS A 688 -14.62 33.80 25.38
N ASP A 689 -14.34 33.61 24.09
CA ASP A 689 -15.12 32.77 23.18
C ASP A 689 -14.36 31.48 22.81
N ARG A 690 -15.09 30.48 22.29
CA ARG A 690 -14.49 29.25 21.79
C ARG A 690 -13.68 29.53 20.54
N LEU A 691 -12.42 29.12 20.54
CA LEU A 691 -11.56 29.23 19.37
C LEU A 691 -11.83 28.05 18.43
N LEU A 692 -12.50 28.32 17.30
CA LEU A 692 -12.66 27.33 16.24
C LEU A 692 -11.35 27.14 15.48
N ALA A 693 -10.95 25.90 15.30
CA ALA A 693 -9.77 25.52 14.56
C ALA A 693 -10.14 24.42 13.56
N ALA A 694 -9.53 24.48 12.37
CA ALA A 694 -9.66 23.45 11.38
C ALA A 694 -8.50 22.47 11.48
N VAL A 695 -8.79 21.20 11.26
CA VAL A 695 -7.80 20.17 10.99
C VAL A 695 -7.13 20.51 9.66
N HIS A 696 -5.80 20.44 9.61
CA HIS A 696 -5.04 20.73 8.41
C HIS A 696 -5.19 19.60 7.41
N LYS A 697 -5.78 19.92 6.25
CA LYS A 697 -6.04 18.97 5.17
C LYS A 697 -6.57 17.65 5.69
N PRO A 698 -7.80 17.64 6.23
CA PRO A 698 -8.36 16.47 6.88
C PRO A 698 -8.27 15.20 5.99
N GLU A 699 -8.39 15.36 4.68
CA GLU A 699 -8.28 14.30 3.69
C GLU A 699 -6.89 13.66 3.56
N GLU A 700 -5.82 14.36 3.93
CA GLU A 700 -4.43 13.88 3.89
C GLU A 700 -3.94 13.39 5.26
N MET A 701 -4.72 13.60 6.33
CA MET A 701 -4.31 13.30 7.69
C MET A 701 -4.48 11.81 8.03
N PRO A 702 -3.49 11.16 8.70
CA PRO A 702 -3.62 9.76 9.09
C PRO A 702 -4.78 9.51 10.06
N ASP A 703 -5.53 8.43 9.83
CA ASP A 703 -6.71 8.06 10.61
C ASP A 703 -6.46 7.95 12.13
N TYR A 704 -5.29 7.47 12.55
CA TYR A 704 -4.94 7.43 13.98
C TYR A 704 -4.82 8.83 14.60
N LEU A 705 -4.45 9.84 13.81
CA LEU A 705 -4.31 11.21 14.30
C LEU A 705 -5.68 11.86 14.51
N PHE A 706 -6.68 11.57 13.66
CA PHE A 706 -8.07 11.96 13.91
C PHE A 706 -8.62 11.39 15.20
N ARG A 707 -8.38 10.09 15.42
CA ARG A 707 -8.74 9.43 16.67
C ARG A 707 -8.02 10.11 17.83
N GLN A 708 -6.72 10.42 17.69
CA GLN A 708 -5.96 11.16 18.70
C GLN A 708 -6.49 12.59 18.96
N LEU A 709 -7.01 13.27 17.96
CA LEU A 709 -7.63 14.60 18.10
C LEU A 709 -9.03 14.56 18.74
N GLY A 710 -9.59 13.37 18.95
CA GLY A 710 -10.90 13.17 19.55
C GLY A 710 -12.07 13.14 18.58
N PHE A 711 -11.80 12.98 17.28
CA PHE A 711 -12.88 12.78 16.31
C PHE A 711 -13.47 11.37 16.43
N ASN A 712 -14.80 11.29 16.51
CA ASN A 712 -15.54 10.02 16.66
C ASN A 712 -15.52 9.17 15.38
N GLN A 713 -15.25 9.82 14.25
CA GLN A 713 -15.07 9.17 12.95
C GLN A 713 -13.84 9.77 12.29
N THR A 714 -13.06 8.93 11.61
CA THR A 714 -12.01 9.43 10.72
C THR A 714 -12.65 10.10 9.51
N TRP A 715 -11.89 10.95 8.83
CA TRP A 715 -12.35 11.56 7.58
C TRP A 715 -12.86 10.55 6.55
N HIS A 716 -12.20 9.39 6.45
CA HIS A 716 -12.56 8.31 5.54
C HIS A 716 -13.85 7.58 5.95
N GLU A 717 -14.06 7.35 7.25
CA GLU A 717 -15.28 6.75 7.80
C GLU A 717 -16.50 7.66 7.57
N TRP A 718 -16.38 8.94 7.91
CA TRP A 718 -17.46 9.92 7.71
C TRP A 718 -17.89 9.99 6.23
N LYS A 719 -16.91 9.99 5.32
CA LYS A 719 -17.16 10.05 3.87
C LYS A 719 -17.86 8.79 3.34
N ARG A 720 -17.51 7.60 3.84
CA ARG A 720 -18.19 6.33 3.49
C ARG A 720 -19.64 6.32 3.97
N ASP A 721 -19.88 6.77 5.20
CA ASP A 721 -21.22 6.83 5.79
C ASP A 721 -22.11 7.82 5.04
N GLU A 722 -21.56 8.98 4.68
CA GLU A 722 -22.29 9.98 3.90
C GLU A 722 -22.71 9.45 2.53
N GLN A 723 -21.86 8.67 1.86
CA GLN A 723 -22.21 8.00 0.60
C GLN A 723 -23.33 6.96 0.78
N HIS A 724 -23.30 6.17 1.85
CA HIS A 724 -24.36 5.20 2.15
C HIS A 724 -25.70 5.88 2.48
N ARG A 725 -25.68 7.01 3.21
CA ARG A 725 -26.89 7.81 3.51
C ARG A 725 -27.54 8.37 2.26
N GLN A 726 -26.73 8.88 1.34
CA GLN A 726 -27.22 9.39 0.06
C GLN A 726 -27.85 8.28 -0.79
N GLN A 727 -27.40 7.02 -0.66
CA GLN A 727 -28.01 5.87 -1.34
C GLN A 727 -29.34 5.42 -0.73
N GLN A 728 -29.52 5.48 0.59
CA GLN A 728 -30.75 5.05 1.29
C GLN A 728 -31.92 6.05 1.17
N ARG A 729 -31.66 7.31 0.82
CA ARG A 729 -32.70 8.33 0.64
C ARG A 729 -33.48 8.23 -0.69
N ARG A 730 -33.36 7.14 -1.45
CA ARG A 730 -34.13 6.92 -2.69
C ARG A 730 -35.48 6.21 -2.39
N PRO A 731 -36.65 6.70 -2.84
CA PRO A 731 -37.96 6.18 -2.40
C PRO A 731 -38.41 4.90 -3.14
N GLY A 732 -38.86 3.89 -2.38
CA GLY A 732 -39.53 2.69 -2.89
C GLY A 732 -41.06 2.83 -2.99
N HIS A 733 -41.64 2.50 -4.14
CA HIS A 733 -43.10 2.43 -4.37
C HIS A 733 -43.76 1.27 -3.60
N PHE A 734 -44.64 1.61 -2.66
CA PHE A 734 -45.63 0.70 -2.06
C PHE A 734 -46.98 0.80 -2.81
N ARG A 735 -47.47 -0.33 -3.33
CA ARG A 735 -48.90 -0.68 -3.56
C ARG A 735 -49.00 -2.10 -3.01
N GLY A 736 -49.87 -2.52 -2.10
CA GLY A 736 -51.06 -1.98 -1.46
C GLY A 736 -51.91 -3.21 -1.12
N MET A 737 -52.39 -3.35 0.12
CA MET A 737 -53.39 -4.36 0.49
C MET A 737 -54.48 -3.66 1.29
N SER A 738 -55.68 -3.58 0.70
CA SER A 738 -56.92 -3.49 1.45
C SER A 738 -57.33 -4.90 1.88
N MET A 739 -57.60 -5.09 3.17
CA MET A 739 -58.92 -5.49 3.63
C MET A 739 -59.43 -4.42 4.57
#